data_AF-A0A4R5EZ33-F1
#
_entry.id   AF-A0A4R5EZ33-F1
#
_cell.length_a   1.000
_cell.length_b   1.000
_cell.length_c   1.000
_cell.angle_alpha   90.00
_cell.angle_beta   90.00
_cell.angle_gamma   90.00
#
_symmetry.space_group_name_H-M   'P 1'
#
loop_
_entity.id
_entity.type
_entity.pdbx_description
1 polymer ?
#
loop_
_entity_poly.entity_id
_entity_poly.type
_entity_poly.pdbx_seq_one_letter_code
_entity_poly.pdbx_strand_id
1 'polypeptide(L)'
;MTKIFQRFLFCLLCLLGAPALAQEADAPIQQLLQHHGEIIAKSSRKTIAPAIDALAASGLPAAQQVLERWQAKEMWRDETSGLFVFAEEIDRDTLRIFDPANGTEIGAVPDEGYKQLKPNSGIRGMIGAALVQFQLSAPDPVTRATALDAIERDPDASHLLALRNAVGNESDPALKARKARLERLLTIRFDTDTATRIEAIESFAGDPAVDVRATLNPLVATRIEVATAAPQGDDIARILSVGSDALPRAAAYALLVEDGLVAPVLSRAEKRAALIAHLRDGAVGGYQVAQLDREDARDAAYAKLAETGAVAAVATEAEVSAALDAHVFYERFIGAPPIVARAALRALDAIETKVNLNRAADLVLDALSLASIYFLAAIGLAITFGVMGVINMAHGEFIMMGAYTGYVVQQVIPNYTVSILAALPIAFAVTFLAGVAMERLVIRWLRHRPLETLLATFGISIALQQIAKNIFGTQARPLTSPAWLDGSLVLNDIVSISYIRIAIFVLALVFLALFLFVMNRTRLGLEVRAVTQNPRMAASMGINPDRINMLTFGLGSGIAGIAGVAIGLYAKVTSEMGQDYIVQSFMTVVVGGVGNIWGALVGAAMVGSLQKGIEWFNPSNTLAAQTYMILFVILFIQFRPRGIIALKGRAAEA
;
A
#
# COMPACT_ATOMS: atom_id res chain seq x y z
N MET A 1 -48.72 76.06 -14.95
CA MET A 1 -47.72 76.75 -14.09
C MET A 1 -47.67 76.13 -12.68
N THR A 2 -47.52 74.80 -12.59
CA THR A 2 -47.58 74.07 -11.30
C THR A 2 -46.54 72.94 -11.19
N LYS A 3 -45.56 72.90 -12.12
CA LYS A 3 -44.45 71.92 -12.11
C LYS A 3 -43.07 72.54 -11.85
N ILE A 4 -42.97 73.87 -11.77
CA ILE A 4 -41.70 74.59 -11.50
C ILE A 4 -41.51 74.82 -9.99
N PHE A 5 -42.59 74.91 -9.21
CA PHE A 5 -42.52 75.15 -7.76
C PHE A 5 -42.17 73.88 -6.93
N GLN A 6 -42.51 72.69 -7.44
CA GLN A 6 -42.14 71.41 -6.78
C GLN A 6 -40.68 70.99 -7.02
N ARG A 7 -40.03 71.50 -8.08
CA ARG A 7 -38.62 71.16 -8.37
C ARG A 7 -37.63 72.02 -7.58
N PHE A 8 -38.02 73.23 -7.16
CA PHE A 8 -37.15 74.08 -6.35
C PHE A 8 -37.10 73.66 -4.87
N LEU A 9 -38.15 73.01 -4.36
CA LEU A 9 -38.17 72.48 -2.98
C LEU A 9 -37.45 71.12 -2.83
N PHE A 10 -37.30 70.37 -3.93
CA PHE A 10 -36.55 69.11 -3.93
C PHE A 10 -35.03 69.32 -4.05
N CYS A 11 -34.59 70.45 -4.61
CA CYS A 11 -33.17 70.80 -4.69
C CYS A 11 -32.58 71.43 -3.42
N LEU A 12 -33.39 71.78 -2.41
CA LEU A 12 -32.89 72.37 -1.16
C LEU A 12 -32.83 71.39 0.03
N LEU A 13 -33.32 70.16 -0.15
CA LEU A 13 -33.36 69.11 0.90
C LEU A 13 -32.36 67.96 0.68
N CYS A 14 -31.59 67.97 -0.41
CA CYS A 14 -30.54 66.98 -0.69
C CYS A 14 -29.12 67.49 -0.43
N LEU A 15 -28.95 68.63 0.24
CA LEU A 15 -27.63 69.25 0.47
C LEU A 15 -27.14 69.22 1.93
N LEU A 16 -27.82 68.54 2.84
CA LEU A 16 -27.37 68.39 4.24
C LEU A 16 -27.73 66.99 4.77
N GLY A 17 -26.81 66.05 4.58
CA GLY A 17 -26.95 64.69 5.09
C GLY A 17 -25.77 63.81 4.66
N ALA A 18 -24.55 64.20 5.02
CA ALA A 18 -23.39 63.31 4.94
C ALA A 18 -23.57 62.14 5.91
N PRO A 19 -23.41 60.86 5.51
CA PRO A 19 -23.04 59.82 6.44
C PRO A 19 -21.51 59.85 6.57
N ALA A 20 -20.98 60.84 7.29
CA ALA A 20 -19.56 60.91 7.64
C ALA A 20 -19.26 60.17 8.95
N LEU A 21 -20.02 59.13 9.30
CA LEU A 21 -19.90 58.38 10.56
C LEU A 21 -20.17 56.88 10.34
N ALA A 22 -19.34 56.20 9.54
CA ALA A 22 -19.50 54.75 9.39
C ALA A 22 -18.19 53.95 9.31
N GLN A 23 -17.02 54.59 9.14
CA GLN A 23 -15.74 53.89 9.17
C GLN A 23 -14.93 54.29 10.40
N GLU A 24 -14.59 53.32 11.26
CA GLU A 24 -13.73 53.53 12.42
C GLU A 24 -12.26 53.61 11.97
N ALA A 25 -11.83 54.78 11.48
CA ALA A 25 -10.46 54.99 11.02
C ALA A 25 -9.39 54.71 12.11
N ASP A 26 -9.75 54.84 13.39
CA ASP A 26 -8.88 54.57 14.54
C ASP A 26 -8.98 53.14 15.08
N ALA A 27 -9.75 52.25 14.43
CA ALA A 27 -9.86 50.87 14.86
C ALA A 27 -8.49 50.16 14.83
N PRO A 28 -8.15 49.33 15.84
CA PRO A 28 -6.85 48.66 15.91
C PRO A 28 -6.49 47.83 14.67
N ILE A 29 -7.49 47.19 14.04
CA ILE A 29 -7.28 46.41 12.81
C ILE A 29 -6.95 47.31 11.62
N GLN A 30 -7.54 48.51 11.56
CA GLN A 30 -7.30 49.46 10.49
C GLN A 30 -5.90 50.07 10.58
N GLN A 31 -5.47 50.40 11.80
CA GLN A 31 -4.10 50.85 12.05
C GLN A 31 -3.07 49.78 11.67
N LEU A 32 -3.35 48.51 11.99
CA LEU A 32 -2.49 47.38 11.63
C LEU A 32 -2.39 47.20 10.10
N LEU A 33 -3.53 47.28 9.40
CA LEU A 33 -3.56 47.22 7.93
C LEU A 33 -2.82 48.38 7.28
N GLN A 34 -2.97 49.60 7.81
CA GLN A 34 -2.26 50.78 7.32
C GLN A 34 -0.76 50.72 7.58
N HIS A 35 -0.34 50.22 8.75
CA HIS A 35 1.07 50.03 9.09
C HIS A 35 1.78 49.13 8.07
N HIS A 36 1.11 48.09 7.58
CA HIS A 36 1.60 47.21 6.52
C HIS A 36 1.09 47.57 5.11
N GLY A 37 0.48 48.74 4.94
CA GLY A 37 -0.36 49.05 3.78
C GLY A 37 0.38 49.07 2.43
N GLU A 38 1.64 49.48 2.41
CA GLU A 38 2.47 49.44 1.20
C GLU A 38 2.76 48.02 0.74
N ILE A 39 3.06 47.13 1.68
CA ILE A 39 3.39 45.73 1.39
C ILE A 39 2.12 44.99 0.93
N ILE A 40 0.99 45.23 1.60
CA ILE A 40 -0.32 44.69 1.25
C ILE A 40 -0.73 45.13 -0.17
N ALA A 41 -0.60 46.41 -0.48
CA ALA A 41 -0.94 46.96 -1.79
C ALA A 41 -0.01 46.45 -2.91
N LYS A 42 1.28 46.24 -2.62
CA LYS A 42 2.22 45.66 -3.58
C LYS A 42 1.94 44.18 -3.85
N SER A 43 1.36 43.46 -2.89
CA SER A 43 0.97 42.04 -3.00
C SER A 43 2.05 41.17 -3.66
N SER A 44 3.28 41.23 -3.13
CA SER A 44 4.40 40.41 -3.57
C SER A 44 4.64 39.26 -2.62
N ARG A 45 4.68 38.03 -3.15
CA ARG A 45 4.91 36.80 -2.36
C ARG A 45 6.18 36.89 -1.50
N LYS A 46 7.23 37.57 -1.98
CA LYS A 46 8.52 37.65 -1.27
C LYS A 46 8.50 38.58 -0.05
N THR A 47 7.56 39.52 0.01
CA THR A 47 7.58 40.59 1.03
C THR A 47 6.32 40.62 1.88
N ILE A 48 5.27 39.88 1.52
CA ILE A 48 3.95 39.95 2.18
C ILE A 48 3.88 39.23 3.53
N ALA A 49 4.79 38.28 3.80
CA ALA A 49 4.73 37.43 4.99
C ALA A 49 4.60 38.22 6.31
N PRO A 50 5.40 39.27 6.58
CA PRO A 50 5.28 40.03 7.83
C PRO A 50 3.89 40.65 8.05
N ALA A 51 3.17 41.02 6.99
CA ALA A 51 1.83 41.59 7.10
C ALA A 51 0.78 40.52 7.47
N ILE A 52 0.90 39.33 6.86
CA ILE A 52 0.04 38.19 7.16
C ILE A 52 0.30 37.69 8.59
N ASP A 53 1.57 37.56 8.96
CA ASP A 53 1.99 37.12 10.30
C ASP A 53 1.54 38.11 11.37
N ALA A 54 1.64 39.42 11.11
CA ALA A 54 1.17 40.44 12.03
C ALA A 54 -0.36 40.40 12.22
N LEU A 55 -1.13 40.22 11.13
CA LEU A 55 -2.59 40.02 11.22
C LEU A 55 -2.92 38.78 12.03
N ALA A 56 -2.27 37.66 11.70
CA ALA A 56 -2.45 36.38 12.38
C ALA A 56 -2.12 36.46 13.87
N ALA A 57 -1.00 37.07 14.25
CA ALA A 57 -0.53 37.16 15.64
C ALA A 57 -1.15 38.32 16.44
N SER A 58 -1.97 39.17 15.82
CA SER A 58 -2.51 40.39 16.43
C SER A 58 -3.44 40.16 17.63
N GLY A 59 -4.08 38.99 17.72
CA GLY A 59 -5.12 38.71 18.70
C GLY A 59 -6.42 39.51 18.51
N LEU A 60 -6.54 40.24 17.39
CA LEU A 60 -7.73 41.06 17.10
C LEU A 60 -8.90 40.19 16.61
N PRO A 61 -10.14 40.38 17.11
CA PRO A 61 -11.30 39.61 16.68
C PRO A 61 -11.56 39.70 15.16
N ALA A 62 -11.26 40.85 14.55
CA ALA A 62 -11.46 41.09 13.12
C ALA A 62 -10.39 40.44 12.21
N ALA A 63 -9.26 39.97 12.76
CA ALA A 63 -8.12 39.50 11.97
C ALA A 63 -8.47 38.28 11.09
N GLN A 64 -9.26 37.34 11.61
CA GLN A 64 -9.71 36.17 10.85
C GLN A 64 -10.54 36.61 9.63
N GLN A 65 -11.54 37.46 9.85
CA GLN A 65 -12.42 37.95 8.79
C GLN A 65 -11.65 38.72 7.72
N VAL A 66 -10.68 39.54 8.13
CA VAL A 66 -9.78 40.26 7.21
C VAL A 66 -9.00 39.28 6.32
N LEU A 67 -8.40 38.24 6.90
CA LEU A 67 -7.66 37.24 6.14
C LEU A 67 -8.58 36.45 5.19
N GLU A 68 -9.77 36.05 5.62
CA GLU A 68 -10.76 35.34 4.80
C GLU A 68 -11.21 36.17 3.60
N ARG A 69 -11.65 37.43 3.84
CA ARG A 69 -12.13 38.33 2.79
C ARG A 69 -11.00 38.79 1.87
N TRP A 70 -9.79 38.94 2.39
CA TRP A 70 -8.61 39.19 1.55
C TRP A 70 -8.32 37.99 0.64
N GLN A 71 -8.35 36.76 1.16
CA GLN A 71 -8.19 35.54 0.36
C GLN A 71 -9.26 35.42 -0.74
N ALA A 72 -10.49 35.84 -0.44
CA ALA A 72 -11.63 35.87 -1.36
C ALA A 72 -11.60 37.00 -2.40
N LYS A 73 -10.61 37.92 -2.33
CA LYS A 73 -10.48 39.12 -3.19
C LYS A 73 -11.55 40.19 -2.93
N GLU A 74 -12.09 40.23 -1.73
CA GLU A 74 -13.12 41.18 -1.32
C GLU A 74 -12.53 42.40 -0.59
N MET A 75 -11.19 42.48 -0.46
CA MET A 75 -10.50 43.60 0.19
C MET A 75 -10.07 44.66 -0.83
N TRP A 76 -10.36 45.92 -0.52
CA TRP A 76 -10.07 47.09 -1.35
C TRP A 76 -9.35 48.16 -0.52
N ARG A 77 -8.62 49.04 -1.19
CA ARG A 77 -7.94 50.18 -0.56
C ARG A 77 -8.40 51.48 -1.21
N ASP A 78 -8.87 52.43 -0.41
CA ASP A 78 -9.10 53.80 -0.85
C ASP A 78 -7.75 54.49 -1.13
N GLU A 79 -7.56 54.95 -2.36
CA GLU A 79 -6.32 55.58 -2.80
C GLU A 79 -6.12 56.99 -2.22
N THR A 80 -7.18 57.65 -1.76
CA THR A 80 -7.15 59.01 -1.19
C THR A 80 -6.84 58.97 0.30
N SER A 81 -7.57 58.15 1.06
CA SER A 81 -7.40 58.05 2.52
C SER A 81 -6.37 57.00 2.94
N GLY A 82 -6.03 56.06 2.06
CA GLY A 82 -5.19 54.91 2.38
C GLY A 82 -5.87 53.86 3.25
N LEU A 83 -7.16 54.02 3.56
CA LEU A 83 -7.96 53.08 4.36
C LEU A 83 -8.28 51.81 3.56
N PHE A 84 -8.33 50.69 4.27
CA PHE A 84 -8.81 49.42 3.74
C PHE A 84 -10.31 49.26 4.03
N VAL A 85 -11.03 48.65 3.09
CA VAL A 85 -12.45 48.32 3.19
C VAL A 85 -12.71 46.94 2.61
N PHE A 86 -13.80 46.30 3.03
CA PHE A 86 -14.35 45.19 2.24
C PHE A 86 -15.34 45.75 1.23
N ALA A 87 -15.38 45.20 0.02
CA ALA A 87 -16.34 45.66 -0.97
C ALA A 87 -16.90 44.53 -1.85
N GLU A 88 -18.19 44.67 -2.18
CA GLU A 88 -18.92 43.84 -3.13
C GLU A 88 -19.35 44.70 -4.32
N GLU A 89 -19.08 44.26 -5.54
CA GLU A 89 -19.49 44.95 -6.77
C GLU A 89 -21.02 44.84 -6.93
N ILE A 90 -21.73 45.98 -6.93
CA ILE A 90 -23.18 46.04 -7.20
C ILE A 90 -23.40 46.04 -8.72
N ASP A 91 -22.66 46.88 -9.41
CA ASP A 91 -22.60 47.00 -10.87
C ASP A 91 -21.18 47.41 -11.31
N ARG A 92 -21.00 47.80 -12.57
CA ARG A 92 -19.67 48.10 -13.14
C ARG A 92 -18.96 49.29 -12.49
N ASP A 93 -19.72 50.22 -11.91
CA ASP A 93 -19.18 51.51 -11.47
C ASP A 93 -19.44 51.78 -9.98
N THR A 94 -20.12 50.85 -9.27
CA THR A 94 -20.57 51.02 -7.89
C THR A 94 -20.16 49.85 -6.99
N LEU A 95 -19.46 50.17 -5.91
CA LEU A 95 -19.08 49.24 -4.84
C LEU A 95 -19.98 49.42 -3.62
N ARG A 96 -20.38 48.30 -3.00
CA ARG A 96 -20.94 48.28 -1.66
C ARG A 96 -19.82 48.04 -0.66
N ILE A 97 -19.52 49.03 0.17
CA ILE A 97 -18.38 48.96 1.11
C ILE A 97 -18.80 48.66 2.54
N PHE A 98 -17.96 47.90 3.24
CA PHE A 98 -18.12 47.50 4.64
C PHE A 98 -16.84 47.79 5.43
N ASP A 99 -17.01 48.14 6.70
CA ASP A 99 -15.89 48.40 7.62
C ASP A 99 -15.19 47.08 8.02
N PRO A 100 -13.85 46.97 7.85
CA PRO A 100 -13.10 45.79 8.27
C PRO A 100 -13.11 45.48 9.78
N ALA A 101 -13.42 46.45 10.65
CA ALA A 101 -13.40 46.28 12.09
C ALA A 101 -14.61 45.54 12.65
N ASN A 102 -15.79 45.75 12.07
CA ASN A 102 -17.06 45.26 12.59
C ASN A 102 -17.98 44.68 11.50
N GLY A 103 -17.62 44.79 10.23
CA GLY A 103 -18.40 44.32 9.09
C GLY A 103 -19.64 45.16 8.78
N THR A 104 -19.83 46.33 9.41
CA THR A 104 -21.02 47.16 9.15
C THR A 104 -20.95 47.78 7.76
N GLU A 105 -22.09 47.81 7.08
CA GLU A 105 -22.20 48.49 5.79
C GLU A 105 -22.02 49.99 5.98
N ILE A 106 -21.06 50.56 5.25
CA ILE A 106 -20.80 51.99 5.20
C ILE A 106 -21.72 52.64 4.16
N GLY A 107 -21.88 51.99 3.00
CA GLY A 107 -22.79 52.42 1.94
C GLY A 107 -22.32 52.04 0.53
N ALA A 108 -23.02 52.56 -0.48
CA ALA A 108 -22.64 52.43 -1.88
C ALA A 108 -21.78 53.63 -2.33
N VAL A 109 -20.62 53.35 -2.91
CA VAL A 109 -19.65 54.36 -3.40
C VAL A 109 -19.27 54.06 -4.85
N PRO A 110 -18.87 55.07 -5.65
CA PRO A 110 -18.25 54.83 -6.95
C PRO A 110 -16.97 53.98 -6.80
N ASP A 111 -16.70 53.08 -7.75
CA ASP A 111 -15.45 52.30 -7.80
C ASP A 111 -14.21 53.20 -8.03
N GLU A 112 -14.41 54.37 -8.66
CA GLU A 112 -13.35 55.34 -8.91
C GLU A 112 -12.70 55.82 -7.59
N GLY A 113 -11.40 55.56 -7.45
CA GLY A 113 -10.62 55.87 -6.24
C GLY A 113 -10.40 54.68 -5.30
N TYR A 114 -10.96 53.50 -5.59
CA TYR A 114 -10.72 52.26 -4.84
C TYR A 114 -9.90 51.27 -5.66
N LYS A 115 -8.93 50.63 -5.01
CA LYS A 115 -8.07 49.61 -5.61
C LYS A 115 -8.29 48.25 -4.98
N GLN A 116 -8.79 47.29 -5.77
CA GLN A 116 -8.97 45.91 -5.33
C GLN A 116 -7.63 45.22 -5.07
N LEU A 117 -7.56 44.49 -3.97
CA LEU A 117 -6.42 43.67 -3.61
C LEU A 117 -6.64 42.24 -4.09
N LYS A 118 -5.88 41.84 -5.11
CA LYS A 118 -6.00 40.53 -5.76
C LYS A 118 -4.81 39.64 -5.39
N PRO A 119 -4.82 38.93 -4.25
CA PRO A 119 -3.73 38.02 -3.92
C PRO A 119 -3.65 36.90 -4.98
N ASN A 120 -2.44 36.66 -5.47
CA ASN A 120 -2.18 35.55 -6.39
C ASN A 120 -2.29 34.20 -5.67
N SER A 121 -2.21 33.10 -6.43
CA SER A 121 -2.27 31.73 -5.87
C SER A 121 -1.30 31.51 -4.70
N GLY A 122 -0.05 31.99 -4.80
CA GLY A 122 0.94 31.84 -3.74
C GLY A 122 0.61 32.63 -2.46
N ILE A 123 0.09 33.85 -2.60
CA ILE A 123 -0.33 34.68 -1.45
C ILE A 123 -1.56 34.08 -0.79
N ARG A 124 -2.54 33.60 -1.57
CA ARG A 124 -3.71 32.90 -1.03
C ARG A 124 -3.32 31.63 -0.25
N GLY A 125 -2.26 30.94 -0.65
CA GLY A 125 -1.68 29.84 0.11
C GLY A 125 -1.16 30.28 1.48
N MET A 126 -0.36 31.36 1.53
CA MET A 126 0.16 31.91 2.80
C MET A 126 -0.95 32.43 3.72
N ILE A 127 -1.97 33.10 3.16
CA ILE A 127 -3.16 33.49 3.93
C ILE A 127 -3.90 32.26 4.45
N GLY A 128 -4.01 31.20 3.64
CA GLY A 128 -4.61 29.93 4.03
C GLY A 128 -3.88 29.28 5.22
N ALA A 129 -2.55 29.24 5.18
CA ALA A 129 -1.72 28.76 6.29
C ALA A 129 -1.93 29.60 7.56
N ALA A 130 -1.97 30.93 7.43
CA ALA A 130 -2.25 31.82 8.54
C ALA A 130 -3.68 31.67 9.11
N LEU A 131 -4.65 31.27 8.30
CA LEU A 131 -6.03 31.01 8.75
C LEU A 131 -6.17 29.72 9.58
N VAL A 132 -5.28 28.75 9.38
CA VAL A 132 -5.31 27.46 10.08
C VAL A 132 -5.38 27.64 11.59
N GLN A 133 -4.61 28.58 12.18
CA GLN A 133 -4.61 28.77 13.64
C GLN A 133 -5.99 29.16 14.21
N PHE A 134 -6.79 29.93 13.45
CA PHE A 134 -8.14 30.33 13.86
C PHE A 134 -9.09 29.13 13.73
N GLN A 135 -8.96 28.40 12.62
CA GLN A 135 -9.76 27.20 12.35
C GLN A 135 -9.51 26.08 13.36
N LEU A 136 -8.29 25.93 13.88
CA LEU A 136 -7.94 24.96 14.92
C LEU A 136 -8.70 25.17 16.23
N SER A 137 -9.20 26.38 16.49
CA SER A 137 -9.98 26.73 17.68
C SER A 137 -11.46 26.98 17.37
N ALA A 138 -11.91 26.67 16.15
CA ALA A 138 -13.29 26.87 15.74
C ALA A 138 -14.26 26.03 16.61
N PRO A 139 -15.48 26.52 16.91
CA PRO A 139 -16.48 25.75 17.67
C PRO A 139 -16.88 24.44 16.98
N ASP A 140 -16.95 24.46 15.65
CA ASP A 140 -17.32 23.32 14.81
C ASP A 140 -16.16 22.31 14.64
N PRO A 141 -16.34 21.03 15.03
CA PRO A 141 -15.30 20.01 14.88
C PRO A 141 -14.93 19.71 13.41
N VAL A 142 -15.84 19.88 12.45
CA VAL A 142 -15.53 19.62 11.03
C VAL A 142 -14.51 20.65 10.53
N THR A 143 -14.72 21.92 10.85
CA THR A 143 -13.76 23.00 10.56
C THR A 143 -12.39 22.74 11.18
N ARG A 144 -12.34 22.27 12.44
CA ARG A 144 -11.08 21.88 13.09
C ARG A 144 -10.41 20.72 12.37
N ALA A 145 -11.17 19.71 11.93
CA ALA A 145 -10.65 18.57 11.18
C ALA A 145 -10.05 18.99 9.82
N THR A 146 -10.74 19.87 9.08
CA THR A 146 -10.25 20.43 7.81
C THR A 146 -8.96 21.22 7.99
N ALA A 147 -8.81 21.94 9.10
CA ALA A 147 -7.56 22.63 9.43
C ALA A 147 -6.41 21.63 9.62
N LEU A 148 -6.65 20.50 10.28
CA LEU A 148 -5.65 19.44 10.45
C LEU A 148 -5.29 18.78 9.12
N ASP A 149 -6.27 18.54 8.24
CA ASP A 149 -6.02 18.02 6.87
C ASP A 149 -5.10 18.97 6.07
N ALA A 150 -5.30 20.29 6.22
CA ALA A 150 -4.47 21.30 5.57
C ALA A 150 -3.02 21.27 6.09
N ILE A 151 -2.82 21.14 7.41
CA ILE A 151 -1.49 21.00 8.02
C ILE A 151 -0.78 19.73 7.54
N GLU A 152 -1.49 18.60 7.45
CA GLU A 152 -0.93 17.34 6.95
C GLU A 152 -0.45 17.45 5.51
N ARG A 153 -1.20 18.18 4.68
CA ARG A 153 -0.90 18.36 3.26
C ARG A 153 0.27 19.32 3.02
N ASP A 154 0.32 20.42 3.76
CA ASP A 154 1.35 21.46 3.63
C ASP A 154 1.85 21.93 5.01
N PRO A 155 2.78 21.19 5.63
CA PRO A 155 3.33 21.54 6.94
C PRO A 155 4.18 22.82 6.86
N ASP A 156 3.90 23.77 7.74
CA ASP A 156 4.63 25.04 7.85
C ASP A 156 5.07 25.30 9.30
N ALA A 157 6.14 26.07 9.49
CA ALA A 157 6.67 26.41 10.80
C ALA A 157 5.66 27.19 11.66
N SER A 158 4.83 28.04 11.05
CA SER A 158 3.78 28.81 11.74
C SER A 158 2.72 27.92 12.40
N HIS A 159 2.44 26.75 11.80
CA HIS A 159 1.45 25.80 12.33
C HIS A 159 1.88 25.16 13.66
N LEU A 160 3.17 25.09 13.96
CA LEU A 160 3.68 24.45 15.18
C LEU A 160 3.19 25.18 16.43
N LEU A 161 3.35 26.52 16.46
CA LEU A 161 2.91 27.33 17.60
C LEU A 161 1.38 27.30 17.72
N ALA A 162 0.67 27.35 16.59
CA ALA A 162 -0.78 27.25 16.55
C ALA A 162 -1.29 25.93 17.16
N LEU A 163 -0.65 24.81 16.83
CA LEU A 163 -0.99 23.50 17.40
C LEU A 163 -0.70 23.43 18.90
N ARG A 164 0.47 23.91 19.36
CA ARG A 164 0.81 23.94 20.80
C ARG A 164 -0.26 24.66 21.64
N ASN A 165 -0.75 25.78 21.13
CA ASN A 165 -1.81 26.55 21.79
C ASN A 165 -3.18 25.87 21.72
N ALA A 166 -3.47 25.13 20.63
CA ALA A 166 -4.77 24.51 20.39
C ALA A 166 -4.95 23.10 20.99
N VAL A 167 -3.88 22.34 21.23
CA VAL A 167 -3.94 20.95 21.74
C VAL A 167 -4.60 20.88 23.14
N GLY A 168 -4.24 21.80 24.02
CA GLY A 168 -4.73 21.81 25.41
C GLY A 168 -6.25 22.02 25.51
N ASN A 169 -6.80 22.83 24.61
CA ASN A 169 -8.21 23.25 24.61
C ASN A 169 -9.13 22.33 23.78
N GLU A 170 -8.60 21.28 23.14
CA GLU A 170 -9.43 20.35 22.37
C GLU A 170 -10.23 19.40 23.27
N SER A 171 -11.54 19.36 23.02
CA SER A 171 -12.49 18.54 23.78
C SER A 171 -12.71 17.16 23.13
N ASP A 172 -12.60 17.07 21.79
CA ASP A 172 -12.76 15.81 21.08
C ASP A 172 -11.50 14.93 21.22
N PRO A 173 -11.60 13.70 21.76
CA PRO A 173 -10.43 12.84 21.97
C PRO A 173 -9.66 12.48 20.69
N ALA A 174 -10.36 12.26 19.57
CA ALA A 174 -9.75 11.89 18.30
C ALA A 174 -9.02 13.09 17.67
N LEU A 175 -9.65 14.27 17.64
CA LEU A 175 -9.00 15.49 17.16
C LEU A 175 -7.84 15.90 18.05
N LYS A 176 -7.94 15.69 19.37
CA LYS A 176 -6.85 15.97 20.32
C LYS A 176 -5.64 15.08 20.05
N ALA A 177 -5.86 13.78 19.82
CA ALA A 177 -4.79 12.86 19.45
C ALA A 177 -4.14 13.25 18.11
N ARG A 178 -4.95 13.64 17.12
CA ARG A 178 -4.46 14.10 15.81
C ARG A 178 -3.65 15.40 15.91
N LYS A 179 -4.13 16.40 16.66
CA LYS A 179 -3.40 17.64 16.96
C LYS A 179 -2.06 17.35 17.63
N ALA A 180 -2.05 16.51 18.66
CA ALA A 180 -0.82 16.15 19.38
C ALA A 180 0.17 15.39 18.49
N ARG A 181 -0.32 14.50 17.60
CA ARG A 181 0.53 13.82 16.62
C ARG A 181 1.19 14.82 15.66
N LEU A 182 0.41 15.72 15.07
CA LEU A 182 0.91 16.73 14.14
C LEU A 182 1.87 17.70 14.80
N GLU A 183 1.59 18.12 16.03
CA GLU A 183 2.47 18.99 16.81
C GLU A 183 3.86 18.36 16.96
N ARG A 184 3.93 17.07 17.30
CA ARG A 184 5.21 16.33 17.39
C ARG A 184 5.89 16.19 16.04
N LEU A 185 5.15 15.84 14.97
CA LEU A 185 5.73 15.75 13.62
C LEU A 185 6.31 17.09 13.15
N LEU A 186 5.63 18.20 13.44
CA LEU A 186 6.11 19.55 13.12
C LEU A 186 7.28 19.96 14.02
N THR A 187 7.28 19.55 15.29
CA THR A 187 8.43 19.76 16.20
C THR A 187 9.69 19.16 15.61
N ILE A 188 9.64 17.93 15.11
CA ILE A 188 10.79 17.24 14.49
C ILE A 188 11.38 18.05 13.33
N ARG A 189 10.53 18.69 12.52
CA ARG A 189 10.92 19.44 11.32
C ARG A 189 11.37 20.87 11.61
N PHE A 190 10.64 21.59 12.46
CA PHE A 190 10.69 23.06 12.52
C PHE A 190 11.13 23.61 13.87
N ASP A 191 11.17 22.81 14.95
CA ASP A 191 11.63 23.32 16.24
C ASP A 191 13.13 23.69 16.17
N THR A 192 13.52 24.68 16.97
CA THR A 192 14.91 25.16 17.05
C THR A 192 15.68 24.45 18.14
N ASP A 193 15.00 23.97 19.18
CA ASP A 193 15.63 23.25 20.27
C ASP A 193 15.91 21.79 19.90
N THR A 194 17.18 21.41 19.99
CA THR A 194 17.62 20.06 19.65
C THR A 194 17.08 19.01 20.63
N ALA A 195 16.94 19.34 21.91
CA ALA A 195 16.44 18.39 22.90
C ALA A 195 14.96 18.04 22.63
N THR A 196 14.13 19.06 22.42
CA THR A 196 12.69 18.89 22.10
C THR A 196 12.49 18.10 20.80
N ARG A 197 13.34 18.33 19.77
CA ARG A 197 13.30 17.53 18.54
C ARG A 197 13.60 16.07 18.78
N ILE A 198 14.63 15.77 19.58
CA ILE A 198 15.02 14.38 19.90
C ILE A 198 13.90 13.69 20.68
N GLU A 199 13.31 14.36 21.68
CA GLU A 199 12.18 13.83 22.44
C GLU A 199 10.99 13.50 21.51
N ALA A 200 10.67 14.40 20.57
CA ALA A 200 9.61 14.16 19.59
C ALA A 200 9.93 12.97 18.67
N ILE A 201 11.18 12.82 18.20
CA ILE A 201 11.63 11.66 17.41
C ILE A 201 11.47 10.37 18.21
N GLU A 202 11.97 10.33 19.44
CA GLU A 202 11.94 9.15 20.30
C GLU A 202 10.52 8.76 20.68
N SER A 203 9.59 9.72 20.77
CA SER A 203 8.17 9.45 21.00
C SER A 203 7.48 8.65 19.88
N PHE A 204 8.04 8.67 18.65
CA PHE A 204 7.57 7.89 17.51
C PHE A 204 8.33 6.57 17.32
N ALA A 205 9.24 6.22 18.23
CA ALA A 205 9.97 4.95 18.15
C ALA A 205 8.98 3.77 18.13
N GLY A 206 8.92 3.06 17.00
CA GLY A 206 8.01 1.92 16.80
C GLY A 206 6.66 2.24 16.16
N ASP A 207 6.41 3.49 15.77
CA ASP A 207 5.24 3.87 14.98
C ASP A 207 5.45 3.54 13.48
N PRO A 208 4.71 2.58 12.90
CA PRO A 208 4.94 2.11 11.53
C PRO A 208 4.42 3.06 10.45
N ALA A 209 3.75 4.15 10.82
CA ALA A 209 3.04 5.01 9.90
C ALA A 209 3.97 5.68 8.87
N VAL A 210 3.41 6.00 7.72
CA VAL A 210 4.15 6.54 6.57
C VAL A 210 4.57 8.00 6.81
N ASP A 211 3.73 8.78 7.50
CA ASP A 211 3.94 10.19 7.84
C ASP A 211 5.18 10.41 8.74
N VAL A 212 5.41 9.52 9.70
CA VAL A 212 6.60 9.50 10.56
C VAL A 212 7.85 9.28 9.73
N ARG A 213 7.87 8.24 8.88
CA ARG A 213 9.02 7.94 8.00
C ARG A 213 9.29 9.07 7.01
N ALA A 214 8.24 9.66 6.44
CA ALA A 214 8.37 10.83 5.58
C ALA A 214 8.95 12.07 6.28
N THR A 215 8.81 12.13 7.61
CA THR A 215 9.35 13.21 8.46
C THR A 215 10.78 12.93 8.92
N LEU A 216 11.13 11.67 9.20
CA LEU A 216 12.47 11.28 9.66
C LEU A 216 13.49 11.12 8.52
N ASN A 217 13.07 10.60 7.35
CA ASN A 217 13.98 10.31 6.23
C ASN A 217 14.82 11.52 5.77
N PRO A 218 14.27 12.75 5.65
CA PRO A 218 15.08 13.92 5.30
C PRO A 218 16.18 14.25 6.33
N LEU A 219 15.98 13.92 7.61
CA LEU A 219 16.93 14.22 8.68
C LEU A 219 18.19 13.35 8.62
N VAL A 220 18.06 12.14 8.09
CA VAL A 220 19.17 11.18 7.92
C VAL A 220 19.81 11.25 6.54
N ALA A 221 19.49 12.28 5.73
CA ALA A 221 20.11 12.48 4.43
C ALA A 221 21.63 12.59 4.57
N THR A 222 22.35 11.84 3.75
CA THR A 222 23.80 11.80 3.73
C THR A 222 24.37 12.32 2.41
N ARG A 223 25.62 12.77 2.46
CA ARG A 223 26.46 13.03 1.28
C ARG A 223 27.73 12.19 1.39
N ILE A 224 28.14 11.60 0.28
CA ILE A 224 29.42 10.90 0.21
C ILE A 224 30.53 11.95 0.10
N GLU A 225 31.52 11.84 0.97
CA GLU A 225 32.72 12.67 0.96
C GLU A 225 33.98 11.79 1.01
N VAL A 226 35.12 12.41 0.70
CA VAL A 226 36.41 11.76 0.61
C VAL A 226 37.37 12.37 1.63
N ALA A 227 38.16 11.53 2.29
CA ALA A 227 39.28 11.96 3.13
C ALA A 227 40.50 11.06 2.91
N THR A 228 41.70 11.55 3.23
CA THR A 228 42.95 10.76 3.16
C THR A 228 43.14 9.83 4.37
N ALA A 229 42.34 10.02 5.43
CA ALA A 229 42.29 9.17 6.60
C ALA A 229 40.84 9.03 7.07
N ALA A 230 40.53 7.95 7.80
CA ALA A 230 39.18 7.72 8.31
C ALA A 230 38.76 8.87 9.24
N PRO A 231 37.70 9.62 8.91
CA PRO A 231 37.26 10.74 9.72
C PRO A 231 36.68 10.25 11.05
N GLN A 232 36.84 11.07 12.09
CA GLN A 232 36.25 10.86 13.41
C GLN A 232 35.30 12.00 13.71
N GLY A 233 34.06 11.69 14.05
CA GLY A 233 33.03 12.69 14.34
C GLY A 233 31.64 12.09 14.41
N ASP A 234 30.75 12.74 15.16
CA ASP A 234 29.37 12.31 15.28
C ASP A 234 28.54 12.58 14.01
N ASP A 235 29.03 13.46 13.14
CA ASP A 235 28.50 13.81 11.82
C ASP A 235 28.72 12.72 10.76
N ILE A 236 29.59 11.74 11.04
CA ILE A 236 29.84 10.60 10.17
C ILE A 236 28.73 9.56 10.37
N ALA A 237 28.03 9.22 9.27
CA ALA A 237 26.97 8.22 9.24
C ALA A 237 27.52 6.80 9.09
N ARG A 238 28.40 6.59 8.10
CA ARG A 238 29.11 5.31 7.88
C ARG A 238 30.35 5.48 7.01
N ILE A 239 31.33 4.59 7.19
CA ILE A 239 32.48 4.45 6.29
C ILE A 239 32.10 3.47 5.19
N LEU A 240 32.39 3.83 3.93
CA LEU A 240 32.05 3.03 2.75
C LEU A 240 33.25 2.21 2.29
N SER A 241 32.99 0.97 1.89
CA SER A 241 33.98 0.10 1.25
C SER A 241 33.86 0.19 -0.26
N VAL A 242 34.97 0.50 -0.93
CA VAL A 242 35.04 0.57 -2.41
C VAL A 242 34.76 -0.81 -3.00
N GLY A 243 33.90 -0.87 -4.02
CA GLY A 243 33.51 -2.11 -4.69
C GLY A 243 32.32 -2.83 -4.04
N SER A 244 31.72 -2.25 -3.00
CA SER A 244 30.43 -2.71 -2.46
C SER A 244 29.26 -2.25 -3.34
N ASP A 245 28.08 -2.84 -3.15
CA ASP A 245 26.84 -2.39 -3.81
C ASP A 245 26.53 -0.91 -3.53
N ALA A 246 26.91 -0.43 -2.34
CA ALA A 246 26.70 0.96 -1.92
C ALA A 246 27.67 1.94 -2.61
N LEU A 247 28.88 1.50 -2.96
CA LEU A 247 29.88 2.32 -3.65
C LEU A 247 30.67 1.50 -4.66
N PRO A 248 30.15 1.32 -5.89
CA PRO A 248 30.88 0.67 -6.97
C PRO A 248 32.20 1.39 -7.27
N ARG A 249 33.24 0.63 -7.66
CA ARG A 249 34.59 1.16 -7.91
C ARG A 249 34.62 2.36 -8.86
N ALA A 250 33.84 2.30 -9.95
CA ALA A 250 33.74 3.39 -10.92
C ALA A 250 33.13 4.67 -10.31
N ALA A 251 32.13 4.54 -9.44
CA ALA A 251 31.51 5.67 -8.75
C ALA A 251 32.47 6.29 -7.71
N ALA A 252 33.21 5.46 -6.97
CA ALA A 252 34.24 5.93 -6.05
C ALA A 252 35.31 6.77 -6.76
N TYR A 253 35.80 6.31 -7.92
CA TYR A 253 36.81 7.05 -8.67
C TYR A 253 36.24 8.35 -9.27
N ALA A 254 34.99 8.33 -9.74
CA ALA A 254 34.33 9.52 -10.24
C ALA A 254 34.24 10.64 -9.18
N LEU A 255 34.00 10.29 -7.90
CA LEU A 255 34.00 11.25 -6.80
C LEU A 255 35.38 11.90 -6.59
N LEU A 256 36.46 11.13 -6.69
CA LEU A 256 37.82 11.68 -6.59
C LEU A 256 38.13 12.68 -7.72
N VAL A 257 37.61 12.41 -8.91
CA VAL A 257 37.75 13.31 -10.07
C VAL A 257 36.94 14.58 -9.87
N GLU A 258 35.70 14.47 -9.38
CA GLU A 258 34.83 15.60 -9.09
C GLU A 258 35.44 16.53 -8.03
N ASP A 259 36.04 15.96 -7.00
CA ASP A 259 36.77 16.70 -5.95
C ASP A 259 38.14 17.24 -6.42
N GLY A 260 38.54 16.97 -7.68
CA GLY A 260 39.79 17.43 -8.28
C GLY A 260 41.04 16.77 -7.68
N LEU A 261 40.89 15.66 -6.96
CA LEU A 261 41.97 14.93 -6.30
C LEU A 261 42.78 14.06 -7.29
N VAL A 262 42.15 13.63 -8.39
CA VAL A 262 42.76 12.78 -9.41
C VAL A 262 42.32 13.16 -10.82
N ALA A 263 43.07 12.71 -11.84
CA ALA A 263 42.74 12.95 -13.24
C ALA A 263 41.56 12.08 -13.73
N PRO A 264 40.69 12.59 -14.63
CA PRO A 264 39.59 11.82 -15.21
C PRO A 264 40.09 10.63 -16.03
N VAL A 265 39.34 9.52 -16.00
CA VAL A 265 39.58 8.39 -16.90
C VAL A 265 38.95 8.71 -18.26
N LEU A 266 39.70 8.56 -19.36
CA LEU A 266 39.11 8.57 -20.71
C LEU A 266 38.32 7.28 -20.94
N SER A 267 37.15 7.38 -21.57
CA SER A 267 36.39 6.21 -21.98
C SER A 267 37.20 5.37 -22.98
N ARG A 268 36.88 4.07 -23.08
CA ARG A 268 37.55 3.15 -24.02
C ARG A 268 37.45 3.63 -25.47
N ALA A 269 36.36 4.28 -25.84
CA ALA A 269 36.15 4.85 -27.17
C ALA A 269 37.08 6.05 -27.42
N GLU A 270 37.22 6.94 -26.45
CA GLU A 270 38.09 8.12 -26.53
C GLU A 270 39.56 7.72 -26.51
N LYS A 271 39.98 6.78 -25.64
CA LYS A 271 41.34 6.21 -25.65
C LYS A 271 41.65 5.60 -27.02
N ARG A 272 40.72 4.83 -27.58
CA ARG A 272 40.89 4.23 -28.92
C ARG A 272 40.98 5.30 -30.01
N ALA A 273 40.15 6.32 -29.98
CA ALA A 273 40.19 7.42 -30.94
C ALA A 273 41.53 8.18 -30.87
N ALA A 274 42.04 8.44 -29.66
CA ALA A 274 43.32 9.08 -29.43
C ALA A 274 44.51 8.23 -29.90
N LEU A 275 44.49 6.91 -29.65
CA LEU A 275 45.50 5.98 -30.17
C LEU A 275 45.47 5.92 -31.71
N ILE A 276 44.28 5.90 -32.32
CA ILE A 276 44.14 5.91 -33.79
C ILE A 276 44.67 7.22 -34.38
N ALA A 277 44.39 8.37 -33.75
CA ALA A 277 44.86 9.66 -34.21
C ALA A 277 46.39 9.80 -34.19
N HIS A 278 47.08 9.01 -33.37
CA HIS A 278 48.55 9.02 -33.21
C HIS A 278 49.24 7.80 -33.82
N LEU A 279 48.51 7.00 -34.61
CA LEU A 279 49.07 5.85 -35.32
C LEU A 279 50.02 6.31 -36.43
N ARG A 280 51.27 5.84 -36.43
CA ARG A 280 52.23 6.04 -37.53
C ARG A 280 52.92 4.74 -37.90
N ASP A 281 52.95 4.42 -39.19
CA ASP A 281 53.67 3.27 -39.75
C ASP A 281 53.37 1.93 -39.05
N GLY A 282 52.11 1.72 -38.65
CA GLY A 282 51.66 0.49 -37.99
C GLY A 282 51.96 0.40 -36.49
N ALA A 283 52.48 1.47 -35.87
CA ALA A 283 52.77 1.54 -34.44
C ALA A 283 52.18 2.81 -33.78
N VAL A 284 51.95 2.75 -32.46
CA VAL A 284 51.53 3.88 -31.64
C VAL A 284 52.08 3.72 -30.22
N GLY A 285 52.65 4.80 -29.66
CA GLY A 285 53.22 4.78 -28.30
C GLY A 285 54.35 3.77 -28.10
N GLY A 286 55.05 3.36 -29.17
CA GLY A 286 56.10 2.32 -29.12
C GLY A 286 55.61 0.87 -29.26
N TYR A 287 54.30 0.65 -29.42
CA TYR A 287 53.70 -0.68 -29.59
C TYR A 287 53.18 -0.87 -31.02
N GLN A 288 53.35 -2.08 -31.56
CA GLN A 288 52.80 -2.46 -32.87
C GLN A 288 51.28 -2.70 -32.75
N VAL A 289 50.50 -2.38 -33.78
CA VAL A 289 49.03 -2.59 -33.77
C VAL A 289 48.65 -4.03 -33.40
N ALA A 290 49.43 -5.01 -33.85
CA ALA A 290 49.22 -6.42 -33.52
C ALA A 290 49.34 -6.75 -32.02
N GLN A 291 50.01 -5.90 -31.24
CA GLN A 291 50.19 -6.06 -29.78
C GLN A 291 49.10 -5.35 -28.96
N LEU A 292 48.21 -4.59 -29.62
CA LEU A 292 47.16 -3.78 -28.98
C LEU A 292 45.79 -4.49 -28.95
N ASP A 293 45.78 -5.81 -29.07
CA ASP A 293 44.59 -6.65 -28.96
C ASP A 293 44.08 -6.73 -27.51
N ARG A 294 44.99 -6.66 -26.54
CA ARG A 294 44.68 -6.58 -25.11
C ARG A 294 44.55 -5.14 -24.59
N GLU A 295 43.82 -4.96 -23.50
CA GLU A 295 43.50 -3.64 -22.93
C GLU A 295 44.66 -3.01 -22.16
N ASP A 296 45.41 -3.83 -21.42
CA ASP A 296 46.67 -3.48 -20.75
C ASP A 296 47.71 -2.89 -21.73
N ALA A 297 47.87 -3.49 -22.91
CA ALA A 297 48.77 -2.99 -23.95
C ALA A 297 48.31 -1.64 -24.54
N ARG A 298 46.99 -1.42 -24.69
CA ARG A 298 46.42 -0.13 -25.12
C ARG A 298 46.63 0.97 -24.09
N ASP A 299 46.47 0.65 -22.81
CA ASP A 299 46.72 1.60 -21.72
C ASP A 299 48.21 1.97 -21.64
N ALA A 300 49.11 0.99 -21.79
CA ALA A 300 50.56 1.24 -21.81
C ALA A 300 51.00 2.09 -23.01
N ALA A 301 50.45 1.83 -24.20
CA ALA A 301 50.72 2.64 -25.40
C ALA A 301 50.20 4.08 -25.25
N TYR A 302 49.03 4.25 -24.63
CA TYR A 302 48.47 5.56 -24.34
C TYR A 302 49.33 6.32 -23.33
N ALA A 303 49.75 5.68 -22.24
CA ALA A 303 50.63 6.27 -21.24
C ALA A 303 51.96 6.78 -21.84
N LYS A 304 52.56 6.01 -22.77
CA LYS A 304 53.75 6.44 -23.52
C LYS A 304 53.53 7.68 -24.39
N LEU A 305 52.35 7.82 -25.00
CA LEU A 305 52.00 9.05 -25.73
C LEU A 305 51.79 10.24 -24.77
N ALA A 306 51.26 9.99 -23.58
CA ALA A 306 51.10 11.02 -22.56
C ALA A 306 52.45 11.52 -22.02
N GLU A 307 53.42 10.61 -21.77
CA GLU A 307 54.78 10.94 -21.35
C GLU A 307 55.51 11.87 -22.34
N THR A 308 55.22 11.72 -23.63
CA THR A 308 55.82 12.54 -24.71
C THR A 308 55.03 13.82 -24.98
N GLY A 309 53.95 14.08 -24.24
CA GLY A 309 53.08 15.25 -24.39
C GLY A 309 52.18 15.22 -25.62
N ALA A 310 52.08 14.08 -26.33
CA ALA A 310 51.27 13.93 -27.54
C ALA A 310 49.76 13.77 -27.24
N VAL A 311 49.42 13.24 -26.08
CA VAL A 311 48.03 13.16 -25.57
C VAL A 311 47.99 13.62 -24.12
N ALA A 312 46.80 13.97 -23.61
CA ALA A 312 46.62 14.31 -22.20
C ALA A 312 46.98 13.12 -21.31
N ALA A 313 47.58 13.40 -20.14
CA ALA A 313 47.80 12.37 -19.12
C ALA A 313 46.47 11.88 -18.57
N VAL A 314 46.24 10.56 -18.62
CA VAL A 314 45.03 9.88 -18.13
C VAL A 314 45.47 8.83 -17.14
N ALA A 315 44.71 8.66 -16.05
CA ALA A 315 45.00 7.65 -15.06
C ALA A 315 44.91 6.23 -15.64
N THR A 316 45.94 5.43 -15.39
CA THR A 316 46.00 3.98 -15.62
C THR A 316 45.20 3.23 -14.56
N GLU A 317 44.79 1.97 -14.81
CA GLU A 317 44.09 1.15 -13.79
C GLU A 317 44.90 0.96 -12.50
N ALA A 318 46.24 0.93 -12.60
CA ALA A 318 47.11 0.87 -11.43
C ALA A 318 47.06 2.17 -10.62
N GLU A 319 47.05 3.33 -11.29
CA GLU A 319 46.89 4.65 -10.64
C GLU A 319 45.49 4.83 -10.06
N VAL A 320 44.46 4.33 -10.75
CA VAL A 320 43.07 4.27 -10.23
C VAL A 320 43.01 3.46 -8.95
N SER A 321 43.61 2.26 -8.93
CA SER A 321 43.62 1.43 -7.72
C SER A 321 44.39 2.10 -6.57
N ALA A 322 45.59 2.62 -6.85
CA ALA A 322 46.39 3.31 -5.85
C ALA A 322 45.68 4.55 -5.29
N ALA A 323 44.98 5.30 -6.13
CA ALA A 323 44.20 6.45 -5.71
C ALA A 323 43.02 6.05 -4.81
N LEU A 324 42.30 4.98 -5.16
CA LEU A 324 41.19 4.48 -4.34
C LEU A 324 41.67 3.93 -3.01
N ASP A 325 42.83 3.25 -2.97
CA ASP A 325 43.42 2.71 -1.74
C ASP A 325 43.98 3.80 -0.82
N ALA A 326 44.36 4.96 -1.38
CA ALA A 326 44.88 6.11 -0.64
C ALA A 326 43.78 6.97 0.01
N HIS A 327 42.51 6.73 -0.30
CA HIS A 327 41.39 7.55 0.17
C HIS A 327 40.33 6.70 0.89
N VAL A 328 39.71 7.31 1.88
CA VAL A 328 38.57 6.77 2.62
C VAL A 328 37.32 7.51 2.20
N PHE A 329 36.31 6.76 1.78
CA PHE A 329 34.99 7.27 1.41
C PHE A 329 34.05 7.09 2.60
N TYR A 330 33.27 8.12 2.90
CA TYR A 330 32.34 8.08 4.02
C TYR A 330 31.10 8.89 3.71
N GLU A 331 30.01 8.57 4.39
CA GLU A 331 28.78 9.35 4.36
C GLU A 331 28.75 10.31 5.54
N ARG A 332 28.58 11.60 5.29
CA ARG A 332 28.33 12.63 6.30
C ARG A 332 26.85 13.00 6.31
N PHE A 333 26.27 13.16 7.49
CA PHE A 333 24.92 13.69 7.64
C PHE A 333 24.83 15.15 7.18
N ILE A 334 23.85 15.45 6.33
CA ILE A 334 23.58 16.81 5.82
C ILE A 334 22.15 17.28 6.13
N GLY A 335 21.27 16.38 6.57
CA GLY A 335 19.85 16.67 6.78
C GLY A 335 19.51 17.37 8.10
N ALA A 336 20.31 17.17 9.15
CA ALA A 336 20.08 17.70 10.48
C ALA A 336 21.39 17.74 11.30
N PRO A 337 21.41 18.43 12.46
CA PRO A 337 22.52 18.32 13.41
C PRO A 337 22.80 16.84 13.75
N PRO A 338 24.08 16.43 13.91
CA PRO A 338 24.44 15.02 14.04
C PRO A 338 23.67 14.23 15.10
N ILE A 339 23.43 14.85 16.25
CA ILE A 339 22.71 14.22 17.37
C ILE A 339 21.24 13.94 16.99
N VAL A 340 20.60 14.87 16.27
CA VAL A 340 19.22 14.71 15.76
C VAL A 340 19.17 13.65 14.67
N ALA A 341 20.12 13.67 13.72
CA ALA A 341 20.20 12.67 12.66
C ALA A 341 20.36 11.25 13.22
N ARG A 342 21.21 11.07 14.24
CA ARG A 342 21.38 9.79 14.93
C ARG A 342 20.14 9.35 15.69
N ALA A 343 19.42 10.27 16.33
CA ALA A 343 18.13 9.94 16.96
C ALA A 343 17.11 9.50 15.90
N ALA A 344 17.03 10.20 14.77
CA ALA A 344 16.15 9.84 13.65
C ALA A 344 16.50 8.48 13.06
N LEU A 345 17.79 8.16 12.90
CA LEU A 345 18.25 6.85 12.41
C LEU A 345 17.83 5.72 13.35
N ARG A 346 18.06 5.87 14.67
CA ARG A 346 17.63 4.88 15.68
C ARG A 346 16.11 4.67 15.65
N ALA A 347 15.34 5.75 15.49
CA ALA A 347 13.89 5.66 15.38
C ALA A 347 13.47 4.95 14.08
N LEU A 348 14.09 5.27 12.94
CA LEU A 348 13.85 4.60 11.66
C LEU A 348 14.15 3.09 11.72
N ASP A 349 15.25 2.68 12.34
CA ASP A 349 15.61 1.26 12.51
C ASP A 349 14.57 0.51 13.36
N ALA A 350 14.09 1.13 14.45
CA ALA A 350 13.03 0.58 15.28
C ALA A 350 11.70 0.46 14.52
N ILE A 351 11.37 1.47 13.71
CA ILE A 351 10.19 1.49 12.84
C ILE A 351 10.30 0.39 11.78
N GLU A 352 11.44 0.26 11.11
CA GLU A 352 11.66 -0.76 10.07
C GLU A 352 11.54 -2.18 10.65
N THR A 353 12.10 -2.42 11.84
CA THR A 353 11.94 -3.68 12.55
C THR A 353 10.46 -3.99 12.81
N LYS A 354 9.69 -2.99 13.26
CA LYS A 354 8.25 -3.15 13.50
C LYS A 354 7.47 -3.38 12.19
N VAL A 355 7.79 -2.64 11.14
CA VAL A 355 7.20 -2.80 9.80
C VAL A 355 7.45 -4.21 9.27
N ASN A 356 8.68 -4.71 9.39
CA ASN A 356 9.05 -6.06 8.94
C ASN A 356 8.33 -7.14 9.77
N LEU A 357 8.19 -6.97 11.08
CA LEU A 357 7.40 -7.87 11.93
C LEU A 357 5.92 -7.87 11.52
N ASN A 358 5.35 -6.70 11.27
CA ASN A 358 3.95 -6.57 10.84
C ASN A 358 3.74 -7.21 9.45
N ARG A 359 4.67 -6.99 8.49
CA ARG A 359 4.65 -7.64 7.19
C ARG A 359 4.74 -9.17 7.30
N ALA A 360 5.57 -9.68 8.20
CA ALA A 360 5.66 -11.11 8.45
C ALA A 360 4.35 -11.66 9.05
N ALA A 361 3.72 -10.92 9.97
CA ALA A 361 2.41 -11.30 10.50
C ALA A 361 1.32 -11.33 9.43
N ASP A 362 1.29 -10.32 8.54
CA ASP A 362 0.38 -10.26 7.40
C ASP A 362 0.58 -11.46 6.46
N LEU A 363 1.82 -11.78 6.12
CA LEU A 363 2.17 -12.95 5.31
C LEU A 363 1.70 -14.27 5.94
N VAL A 364 1.81 -14.41 7.27
CA VAL A 364 1.32 -15.59 7.99
C VAL A 364 -0.21 -15.69 7.94
N LEU A 365 -0.92 -14.57 8.11
CA LEU A 365 -2.38 -14.54 7.98
C LEU A 365 -2.82 -14.91 6.56
N ASP A 366 -2.08 -14.45 5.55
CA ASP A 366 -2.32 -14.78 4.15
C ASP A 366 -2.05 -16.26 3.83
N ALA A 367 -0.96 -16.80 4.36
CA ALA A 367 -0.64 -18.22 4.28
C ALA A 367 -1.71 -19.09 4.95
N LEU A 368 -2.20 -18.68 6.13
CA LEU A 368 -3.25 -19.38 6.86
C LEU A 368 -4.59 -19.35 6.12
N SER A 369 -4.93 -18.22 5.51
CA SER A 369 -6.11 -18.09 4.65
C SER A 369 -6.02 -19.03 3.45
N LEU A 370 -4.88 -19.04 2.75
CA LEU A 370 -4.68 -19.90 1.58
C LEU A 370 -4.72 -21.39 1.97
N ALA A 371 -4.07 -21.75 3.09
CA ALA A 371 -4.13 -23.09 3.64
C ALA A 371 -5.56 -23.53 3.96
N SER A 372 -6.42 -22.63 4.43
CA SER A 372 -7.82 -22.93 4.73
C SER A 372 -8.63 -23.19 3.46
N ILE A 373 -8.38 -22.42 2.41
CA ILE A 373 -8.98 -22.65 1.08
C ILE A 373 -8.58 -24.03 0.56
N TYR A 374 -7.28 -24.34 0.60
CA TYR A 374 -6.77 -25.65 0.14
C TYR A 374 -7.28 -26.80 0.99
N PHE A 375 -7.37 -26.62 2.30
CA PHE A 375 -7.94 -27.62 3.18
C PHE A 375 -9.41 -27.89 2.85
N LEU A 376 -10.22 -26.83 2.69
CA LEU A 376 -11.64 -26.97 2.40
C LEU A 376 -11.89 -27.59 1.01
N ALA A 377 -11.05 -27.27 0.02
CA ALA A 377 -11.09 -27.89 -1.30
C ALA A 377 -10.61 -29.36 -1.27
N ALA A 378 -9.59 -29.67 -0.46
CA ALA A 378 -8.96 -30.98 -0.39
C ALA A 378 -9.69 -31.98 0.52
N ILE A 379 -10.40 -31.54 1.57
CA ILE A 379 -11.00 -32.46 2.56
C ILE A 379 -11.98 -33.44 1.91
N GLY A 380 -12.81 -32.99 0.96
CA GLY A 380 -13.72 -33.86 0.22
C GLY A 380 -12.98 -34.91 -0.62
N LEU A 381 -11.86 -34.50 -1.23
CA LEU A 381 -10.99 -35.40 -2.00
C LEU A 381 -10.26 -36.39 -1.08
N ALA A 382 -9.79 -35.95 0.09
CA ALA A 382 -9.13 -36.80 1.08
C ALA A 382 -10.04 -37.94 1.56
N ILE A 383 -11.34 -37.65 1.70
CA ILE A 383 -12.35 -38.64 2.11
C ILE A 383 -12.58 -39.66 1.00
N THR A 384 -12.88 -39.19 -0.21
CA THR A 384 -13.20 -40.08 -1.34
C THR A 384 -12.01 -40.96 -1.69
N PHE A 385 -10.81 -40.38 -1.76
CA PHE A 385 -9.59 -41.12 -2.07
C PHE A 385 -9.17 -42.04 -0.92
N GLY A 386 -9.30 -41.58 0.33
CA GLY A 386 -8.93 -42.36 1.52
C GLY A 386 -9.77 -43.61 1.76
N VAL A 387 -11.06 -43.55 1.41
CA VAL A 387 -11.99 -44.67 1.64
C VAL A 387 -12.02 -45.63 0.45
N MET A 388 -12.06 -45.11 -0.77
CA MET A 388 -12.26 -45.94 -1.97
C MET A 388 -10.99 -46.23 -2.76
N GLY A 389 -9.88 -45.50 -2.51
CA GLY A 389 -8.65 -45.64 -3.29
C GLY A 389 -8.79 -45.18 -4.75
N VAL A 390 -9.84 -44.42 -5.06
CA VAL A 390 -10.15 -43.94 -6.42
C VAL A 390 -9.75 -42.48 -6.57
N ILE A 391 -8.92 -42.18 -7.57
CA ILE A 391 -8.58 -40.82 -7.96
C ILE A 391 -9.73 -40.23 -8.78
N ASN A 392 -10.31 -39.13 -8.31
CA ASN A 392 -11.43 -38.45 -8.97
C ASN A 392 -11.00 -37.09 -9.53
N MET A 393 -10.75 -37.01 -10.84
CA MET A 393 -10.38 -35.75 -11.51
C MET A 393 -11.56 -34.78 -11.65
N ALA A 394 -12.80 -35.26 -11.59
CA ALA A 394 -13.99 -34.42 -11.62
C ALA A 394 -14.28 -33.72 -10.27
N HIS A 395 -13.43 -33.91 -9.24
CA HIS A 395 -13.64 -33.28 -7.93
C HIS A 395 -13.70 -31.75 -8.01
N GLY A 396 -12.87 -31.14 -8.86
CA GLY A 396 -12.91 -29.69 -9.11
C GLY A 396 -14.27 -29.21 -9.64
N GLU A 397 -14.99 -30.04 -10.38
CA GLU A 397 -16.31 -29.67 -10.90
C GLU A 397 -17.39 -29.67 -9.82
N PHE A 398 -17.22 -30.42 -8.73
CA PHE A 398 -18.11 -30.29 -7.57
C PHE A 398 -17.92 -28.95 -6.87
N ILE A 399 -16.69 -28.44 -6.81
CA ILE A 399 -16.39 -27.08 -6.33
C ILE A 399 -17.08 -26.06 -7.25
N MET A 400 -16.93 -26.20 -8.57
CA MET A 400 -17.59 -25.34 -9.55
C MET A 400 -19.13 -25.36 -9.40
N MET A 401 -19.75 -26.55 -9.32
CA MET A 401 -21.20 -26.68 -9.15
C MET A 401 -21.68 -26.03 -7.84
N GLY A 402 -20.90 -26.13 -6.76
CA GLY A 402 -21.19 -25.43 -5.52
C GLY A 402 -21.22 -23.91 -5.67
N ALA A 403 -20.19 -23.36 -6.33
CA ALA A 403 -20.09 -21.91 -6.60
C ALA A 403 -21.27 -21.40 -7.45
N TYR A 404 -21.62 -22.12 -8.53
CA TYR A 404 -22.80 -21.79 -9.34
C TYR A 404 -24.11 -21.96 -8.59
N THR A 405 -24.22 -22.92 -7.67
CA THR A 405 -25.39 -23.05 -6.81
C THR A 405 -25.56 -21.81 -5.95
N GLY A 406 -24.47 -21.30 -5.35
CA GLY A 406 -24.47 -20.03 -4.63
C GLY A 406 -24.96 -18.86 -5.50
N TYR A 407 -24.46 -18.77 -6.74
CA TYR A 407 -24.88 -17.72 -7.68
C TYR A 407 -26.37 -17.82 -8.01
N VAL A 408 -26.88 -19.02 -8.32
CA VAL A 408 -28.30 -19.24 -8.64
C VAL A 408 -29.19 -18.91 -7.44
N VAL A 409 -28.80 -19.29 -6.22
CA VAL A 409 -29.55 -18.96 -5.00
C VAL A 409 -29.62 -17.43 -4.79
N GLN A 410 -28.56 -16.68 -5.12
CA GLN A 410 -28.58 -15.22 -5.07
C GLN A 410 -29.50 -14.58 -6.12
N GLN A 411 -29.74 -15.23 -7.26
CA GLN A 411 -30.73 -14.75 -8.24
C GLN A 411 -32.17 -14.90 -7.74
N VAL A 412 -32.43 -15.88 -6.87
CA VAL A 412 -33.76 -16.17 -6.33
C VAL A 412 -34.03 -15.42 -5.02
N ILE A 413 -33.01 -15.28 -4.17
CA ILE A 413 -33.10 -14.63 -2.85
C ILE A 413 -32.32 -13.31 -2.91
N PRO A 414 -32.99 -12.14 -2.97
CA PRO A 414 -32.33 -10.84 -3.07
C PRO A 414 -31.50 -10.46 -1.82
N ASN A 415 -31.84 -11.03 -0.66
CA ASN A 415 -31.09 -10.78 0.58
C ASN A 415 -29.80 -11.60 0.61
N TYR A 416 -28.65 -10.94 0.44
CA TYR A 416 -27.33 -11.58 0.38
C TYR A 416 -26.95 -12.39 1.62
N THR A 417 -27.44 -12.02 2.81
CA THR A 417 -27.17 -12.77 4.04
C THR A 417 -27.93 -14.10 4.05
N VAL A 418 -29.23 -14.04 3.75
CA VAL A 418 -30.07 -15.23 3.72
C VAL A 418 -29.68 -16.15 2.57
N SER A 419 -29.33 -15.58 1.41
CA SER A 419 -28.95 -16.34 0.23
C SER A 419 -27.68 -17.17 0.46
N ILE A 420 -26.65 -16.64 1.14
CA ILE A 420 -25.44 -17.42 1.44
C ILE A 420 -25.72 -18.51 2.48
N LEU A 421 -26.49 -18.19 3.53
CA LEU A 421 -26.87 -19.17 4.55
C LEU A 421 -27.69 -20.33 3.95
N ALA A 422 -28.54 -20.04 2.97
CA ALA A 422 -29.27 -21.04 2.20
C ALA A 422 -28.40 -21.74 1.14
N ALA A 423 -27.43 -21.03 0.54
CA ALA A 423 -26.55 -21.57 -0.48
C ALA A 423 -25.69 -22.71 0.05
N LEU A 424 -25.18 -22.63 1.28
CA LEU A 424 -24.35 -23.71 1.87
C LEU A 424 -25.06 -25.07 1.89
N PRO A 425 -26.25 -25.23 2.51
CA PRO A 425 -26.96 -26.51 2.52
C PRO A 425 -27.49 -26.92 1.14
N ILE A 426 -27.90 -25.97 0.29
CA ILE A 426 -28.36 -26.29 -1.07
C ILE A 426 -27.19 -26.78 -1.94
N ALA A 427 -26.05 -26.10 -1.89
CA ALA A 427 -24.84 -26.52 -2.60
C ALA A 427 -24.38 -27.90 -2.14
N PHE A 428 -24.43 -28.18 -0.83
CA PHE A 428 -24.19 -29.52 -0.30
C PHE A 428 -25.14 -30.55 -0.89
N ALA A 429 -26.45 -30.28 -0.89
CA ALA A 429 -27.45 -31.22 -1.39
C ALA A 429 -27.29 -31.49 -2.89
N VAL A 430 -27.10 -30.45 -3.70
CA VAL A 430 -26.91 -30.56 -5.15
C VAL A 430 -25.67 -31.38 -5.48
N THR A 431 -24.53 -31.04 -4.86
CA THR A 431 -23.26 -31.72 -5.14
C THR A 431 -23.19 -33.12 -4.51
N PHE A 432 -23.86 -33.34 -3.37
CA PHE A 432 -24.04 -34.68 -2.80
C PHE A 432 -24.80 -35.59 -3.76
N LEU A 433 -25.93 -35.12 -4.31
CA LEU A 433 -26.72 -35.89 -5.28
C LEU A 433 -25.96 -36.13 -6.58
N ALA A 434 -25.25 -35.12 -7.09
CA ALA A 434 -24.38 -35.27 -8.25
C ALA A 434 -23.26 -36.29 -8.00
N GLY A 435 -22.66 -36.27 -6.80
CA GLY A 435 -21.66 -37.24 -6.37
C GLY A 435 -22.23 -38.66 -6.33
N VAL A 436 -23.39 -38.85 -5.70
CA VAL A 436 -24.10 -40.14 -5.68
C VAL A 436 -24.41 -40.64 -7.10
N ALA A 437 -24.86 -39.76 -7.99
CA ALA A 437 -25.12 -40.11 -9.38
C ALA A 437 -23.83 -40.57 -10.08
N MET A 438 -22.72 -39.86 -9.92
CA MET A 438 -21.45 -40.23 -10.52
C MET A 438 -20.90 -41.54 -9.96
N GLU A 439 -21.05 -41.78 -8.65
CA GLU A 439 -20.67 -43.04 -8.03
C GLU A 439 -21.45 -44.21 -8.62
N ARG A 440 -22.78 -44.07 -8.70
CA ARG A 440 -23.69 -45.14 -9.15
C ARG A 440 -23.61 -45.44 -10.64
N LEU A 441 -23.48 -44.40 -11.46
CA LEU A 441 -23.52 -44.53 -12.91
C LEU A 441 -22.16 -44.90 -13.50
N VAL A 442 -21.06 -44.52 -12.84
CA VAL A 442 -19.71 -44.66 -13.43
C VAL A 442 -18.76 -45.39 -12.48
N ILE A 443 -18.50 -44.84 -11.30
CA ILE A 443 -17.38 -45.31 -10.46
C ILE A 443 -17.59 -46.74 -9.96
N ARG A 444 -18.83 -47.11 -9.61
CA ARG A 444 -19.15 -48.48 -9.16
C ARG A 444 -18.71 -49.55 -10.15
N TRP A 445 -18.79 -49.27 -11.45
CA TRP A 445 -18.44 -50.20 -12.53
C TRP A 445 -16.94 -50.27 -12.79
N LEU A 446 -16.21 -49.20 -12.46
CA LEU A 446 -14.78 -49.04 -12.77
C LEU A 446 -13.86 -49.18 -11.55
N ARG A 447 -14.40 -49.37 -10.34
CA ARG A 447 -13.65 -49.37 -9.07
C ARG A 447 -12.43 -50.29 -8.98
N HIS A 448 -12.37 -51.34 -9.81
CA HIS A 448 -11.23 -52.28 -9.84
C HIS A 448 -10.18 -51.91 -10.91
N ARG A 449 -10.34 -50.77 -11.59
CA ARG A 449 -9.54 -50.32 -12.72
C ARG A 449 -9.17 -48.84 -12.52
N PRO A 450 -8.11 -48.55 -11.74
CA PRO A 450 -7.79 -47.18 -11.30
C PRO A 450 -7.49 -46.22 -12.46
N LEU A 451 -6.77 -46.68 -13.49
CA LEU A 451 -6.48 -45.88 -14.69
C LEU A 451 -7.74 -45.55 -15.49
N GLU A 452 -8.65 -46.51 -15.65
CA GLU A 452 -9.92 -46.29 -16.36
C GLU A 452 -10.82 -45.33 -15.58
N THR A 453 -10.80 -45.39 -14.24
CA THR A 453 -11.57 -44.46 -13.41
C THR A 453 -11.03 -43.04 -13.50
N LEU A 454 -9.71 -42.87 -13.57
CA LEU A 454 -9.09 -41.56 -13.79
C LEU A 454 -9.48 -40.98 -15.16
N LEU A 455 -9.41 -41.79 -16.22
CA LEU A 455 -9.82 -41.36 -17.57
C LEU A 455 -11.31 -41.02 -17.63
N ALA A 456 -12.17 -41.84 -17.02
CA ALA A 456 -13.61 -41.61 -16.99
C ALA A 456 -13.97 -40.32 -16.22
N THR A 457 -13.36 -40.10 -15.05
CA THR A 457 -13.60 -38.88 -14.26
C THR A 457 -13.06 -37.64 -14.95
N PHE A 458 -11.94 -37.74 -15.68
CA PHE A 458 -11.46 -36.64 -16.53
C PHE A 458 -12.44 -36.30 -17.66
N GLY A 459 -12.98 -37.30 -18.36
CA GLY A 459 -14.01 -37.11 -19.38
C GLY A 459 -15.28 -36.47 -18.84
N ILE A 460 -15.72 -36.89 -17.64
CA ILE A 460 -16.86 -36.26 -16.95
C ILE A 460 -16.54 -34.82 -16.57
N SER A 461 -15.29 -34.53 -16.15
CA SER A 461 -14.86 -33.16 -15.85
C SER A 461 -15.10 -32.24 -17.04
N ILE A 462 -14.61 -32.63 -18.23
CA ILE A 462 -14.79 -31.88 -19.47
C ILE A 462 -16.28 -31.71 -19.81
N ALA A 463 -17.08 -32.78 -19.65
CA ALA A 463 -18.52 -32.73 -19.91
C ALA A 463 -19.23 -31.74 -18.97
N LEU A 464 -18.93 -31.77 -17.67
CA LEU A 464 -19.52 -30.86 -16.68
C LEU A 464 -19.11 -29.40 -16.93
N GLN A 465 -17.84 -29.14 -17.28
CA GLN A 465 -17.39 -27.80 -17.67
C GLN A 465 -18.15 -27.29 -18.89
N GLN A 466 -18.34 -28.13 -19.91
CA GLN A 466 -19.06 -27.74 -21.11
C GLN A 466 -20.54 -27.50 -20.82
N ILE A 467 -21.16 -28.32 -19.97
CA ILE A 467 -22.53 -28.09 -19.50
C ILE A 467 -22.62 -26.74 -18.77
N ALA A 468 -21.68 -26.43 -17.88
CA ALA A 468 -21.66 -25.14 -17.18
C ALA A 468 -21.50 -23.97 -18.15
N LYS A 469 -20.61 -24.07 -19.15
CA LYS A 469 -20.45 -23.06 -20.22
C LYS A 469 -21.74 -22.87 -21.02
N ASN A 470 -22.47 -23.95 -21.32
CA ASN A 470 -23.73 -23.87 -22.05
C ASN A 470 -24.86 -23.21 -21.23
N ILE A 471 -24.92 -23.47 -19.91
CA ILE A 471 -25.98 -22.94 -19.04
C ILE A 471 -25.69 -21.50 -18.61
N PHE A 472 -24.46 -21.21 -18.17
CA PHE A 472 -24.09 -19.94 -17.52
C PHE A 472 -23.27 -19.01 -18.41
N GLY A 473 -22.79 -19.48 -19.56
CA GLY A 473 -21.86 -18.78 -20.44
C GLY A 473 -20.40 -18.98 -20.05
N THR A 474 -19.49 -18.37 -20.82
CA THR A 474 -18.04 -18.39 -20.58
C THR A 474 -17.55 -17.22 -19.72
N GLN A 475 -18.43 -16.25 -19.43
CA GLN A 475 -18.09 -15.09 -18.61
C GLN A 475 -18.13 -15.41 -17.12
N ALA A 476 -17.25 -14.74 -16.38
CA ALA A 476 -17.22 -14.81 -14.94
C ALA A 476 -18.51 -14.24 -14.32
N ARG A 477 -19.11 -14.98 -13.40
CA ARG A 477 -20.29 -14.56 -12.63
C ARG A 477 -19.85 -14.11 -11.23
N PRO A 478 -20.27 -12.92 -10.76
CA PRO A 478 -19.95 -12.48 -9.41
C PRO A 478 -20.85 -13.20 -8.40
N LEU A 479 -20.27 -13.64 -7.29
CA LEU A 479 -21.00 -14.04 -6.10
C LEU A 479 -20.81 -12.94 -5.05
N THR A 480 -21.88 -12.19 -4.77
CA THR A 480 -21.78 -10.97 -3.96
C THR A 480 -21.79 -11.29 -2.48
N SER A 481 -20.86 -10.71 -1.72
CA SER A 481 -20.82 -10.84 -0.26
C SER A 481 -21.83 -9.92 0.44
N PRO A 482 -22.39 -10.33 1.59
CA PRO A 482 -23.25 -9.51 2.43
C PRO A 482 -22.42 -8.47 3.19
N ALA A 483 -23.07 -7.42 3.69
CA ALA A 483 -22.41 -6.29 4.33
C ALA A 483 -21.50 -6.67 5.52
N TRP A 484 -21.78 -7.75 6.23
CA TRP A 484 -20.94 -8.22 7.36
C TRP A 484 -19.68 -8.99 6.92
N LEU A 485 -19.62 -9.41 5.66
CA LEU A 485 -18.42 -9.98 5.02
C LEU A 485 -17.68 -8.94 4.16
N ASP A 486 -18.26 -7.75 3.99
CA ASP A 486 -17.66 -6.70 3.20
C ASP A 486 -16.57 -5.97 3.98
N GLY A 487 -15.50 -5.58 3.28
CA GLY A 487 -14.33 -4.94 3.86
C GLY A 487 -13.32 -5.88 4.53
N SER A 488 -12.58 -5.32 5.49
CA SER A 488 -11.50 -6.00 6.19
C SER A 488 -11.40 -5.57 7.66
N LEU A 489 -10.86 -6.47 8.48
CA LEU A 489 -10.41 -6.15 9.82
C LEU A 489 -9.03 -5.51 9.71
N VAL A 490 -8.97 -4.20 9.90
CA VAL A 490 -7.73 -3.41 9.86
C VAL A 490 -7.17 -3.33 11.27
N LEU A 491 -6.02 -3.96 11.51
CA LEU A 491 -5.30 -3.88 12.79
C LEU A 491 -4.37 -2.66 12.80
N ASN A 492 -3.72 -2.40 11.67
CA ASN A 492 -2.87 -1.23 11.41
C ASN A 492 -2.73 -1.02 9.89
N ASP A 493 -1.97 -0.01 9.47
CA ASP A 493 -1.75 0.34 8.04
C ASP A 493 -1.11 -0.78 7.20
N ILE A 494 -0.56 -1.82 7.84
CA ILE A 494 0.20 -2.90 7.19
C ILE A 494 -0.57 -4.23 7.23
N VAL A 495 -1.23 -4.53 8.34
CA VAL A 495 -1.89 -5.80 8.61
C VAL A 495 -3.40 -5.61 8.49
N SER A 496 -3.96 -6.18 7.42
CA SER A 496 -5.40 -6.16 7.20
C SER A 496 -5.85 -7.49 6.62
N ILE A 497 -6.90 -8.07 7.21
CA ILE A 497 -7.45 -9.34 6.74
C ILE A 497 -8.90 -9.16 6.33
N SER A 498 -9.24 -9.55 5.11
CA SER A 498 -10.64 -9.50 4.63
C SER A 498 -11.52 -10.42 5.47
N TYR A 499 -12.74 -9.95 5.80
CA TYR A 499 -13.71 -10.76 6.54
C TYR A 499 -14.07 -12.06 5.81
N ILE A 500 -13.99 -12.08 4.47
CA ILE A 500 -14.18 -13.30 3.66
C ILE A 500 -13.12 -14.35 4.00
N ARG A 501 -11.85 -13.96 4.18
CA ARG A 501 -10.76 -14.86 4.54
C ARG A 501 -10.95 -15.44 5.94
N ILE A 502 -11.36 -14.61 6.90
CA ILE A 502 -11.72 -15.07 8.25
C ILE A 502 -12.88 -16.06 8.19
N ALA A 503 -13.92 -15.75 7.41
CA ALA A 503 -15.08 -16.62 7.26
C ALA A 503 -14.71 -17.98 6.64
N ILE A 504 -13.83 -18.02 5.64
CA ILE A 504 -13.31 -19.27 5.07
C ILE A 504 -12.54 -20.08 6.12
N PHE A 505 -11.68 -19.44 6.92
CA PHE A 505 -10.95 -20.09 8.01
C PHE A 505 -11.92 -20.70 9.05
N VAL A 506 -12.91 -19.93 9.49
CA VAL A 506 -13.94 -20.40 10.43
C VAL A 506 -14.75 -21.55 9.81
N LEU A 507 -15.14 -21.42 8.54
CA LEU A 507 -15.87 -22.47 7.83
C LEU A 507 -15.04 -23.76 7.74
N ALA A 508 -13.76 -23.66 7.43
CA ALA A 508 -12.83 -24.79 7.41
C ALA A 508 -12.75 -25.50 8.78
N LEU A 509 -12.68 -24.73 9.88
CA LEU A 509 -12.70 -25.29 11.24
C LEU A 509 -14.04 -25.96 11.58
N VAL A 510 -15.17 -25.33 11.21
CA VAL A 510 -16.51 -25.90 11.38
C VAL A 510 -16.63 -27.22 10.61
N PHE A 511 -16.16 -27.29 9.36
CA PHE A 511 -16.17 -28.52 8.58
C PHE A 511 -15.23 -29.58 9.13
N LEU A 512 -14.04 -29.20 9.60
CA LEU A 512 -13.14 -30.13 10.29
C LEU A 512 -13.81 -30.71 11.53
N ALA A 513 -14.44 -29.88 12.37
CA ALA A 513 -15.14 -30.32 13.57
C ALA A 513 -16.34 -31.21 13.24
N LEU A 514 -17.18 -30.81 12.29
CA LEU A 514 -18.33 -31.59 11.82
C LEU A 514 -17.87 -32.94 11.26
N PHE A 515 -16.82 -32.93 10.45
CA PHE A 515 -16.26 -34.13 9.87
C PHE A 515 -15.71 -35.08 10.96
N LEU A 516 -14.90 -34.56 11.89
CA LEU A 516 -14.37 -35.36 12.99
C LEU A 516 -15.49 -35.92 13.86
N PHE A 517 -16.55 -35.15 14.09
CA PHE A 517 -17.74 -35.62 14.79
C PHE A 517 -18.42 -36.75 14.02
N VAL A 518 -18.71 -36.58 12.73
CA VAL A 518 -19.33 -37.61 11.88
C VAL A 518 -18.48 -38.88 11.87
N MET A 519 -17.18 -38.78 11.64
CA MET A 519 -16.32 -39.94 11.54
C MET A 519 -16.05 -40.64 12.88
N ASN A 520 -15.89 -39.90 13.98
CA ASN A 520 -15.50 -40.49 15.26
C ASN A 520 -16.68 -40.83 16.16
N ARG A 521 -17.84 -40.18 16.01
CA ARG A 521 -18.98 -40.32 16.93
C ARG A 521 -20.24 -40.91 16.29
N THR A 522 -20.34 -41.02 14.96
CA THR A 522 -21.56 -41.54 14.31
C THR A 522 -21.41 -42.96 13.77
N ARG A 523 -22.56 -43.63 13.54
CA ARG A 523 -22.62 -44.96 12.93
C ARG A 523 -22.00 -44.99 11.52
N LEU A 524 -22.22 -43.94 10.73
CA LEU A 524 -21.64 -43.83 9.38
C LEU A 524 -20.11 -43.91 9.45
N GLY A 525 -19.48 -43.20 10.38
CA GLY A 525 -18.03 -43.24 10.55
C GLY A 525 -17.49 -44.62 10.96
N LEU A 526 -18.23 -45.34 11.80
CA LEU A 526 -17.91 -46.72 12.18
C LEU A 526 -18.02 -47.67 10.98
N GLU A 527 -19.11 -47.57 10.21
CA GLU A 527 -19.35 -48.39 9.01
C GLU A 527 -18.31 -48.12 7.92
N VAL A 528 -17.94 -46.85 7.69
CA VAL A 528 -16.86 -46.47 6.76
C VAL A 528 -15.52 -47.09 7.17
N ARG A 529 -15.14 -47.02 8.45
CA ARG A 529 -13.91 -47.66 8.93
C ARG A 529 -13.95 -49.19 8.80
N ALA A 530 -15.10 -49.81 9.05
CA ALA A 530 -15.25 -51.26 8.89
C ALA A 530 -15.11 -51.68 7.42
N VAL A 531 -15.78 -50.96 6.51
CA VAL A 531 -15.74 -51.24 5.07
C VAL A 531 -14.35 -51.01 4.48
N THR A 532 -13.65 -49.94 4.89
CA THR A 532 -12.27 -49.66 4.42
C THR A 532 -11.27 -50.71 4.85
N GLN A 533 -11.42 -51.29 6.05
CA GLN A 533 -10.49 -52.32 6.55
C GLN A 533 -10.73 -53.69 5.92
N ASN A 534 -12.00 -54.12 5.83
CA ASN A 534 -12.35 -55.39 5.20
C ASN A 534 -13.81 -55.38 4.69
N PRO A 535 -14.02 -55.04 3.39
CA PRO A 535 -15.35 -54.94 2.82
C PRO A 535 -16.15 -56.25 2.89
N ARG A 536 -15.47 -57.40 2.76
CA ARG A 536 -16.12 -58.73 2.76
C ARG A 536 -16.66 -59.08 4.14
N MET A 537 -15.85 -58.87 5.18
CA MET A 537 -16.27 -59.10 6.56
C MET A 537 -17.38 -58.13 6.98
N ALA A 538 -17.27 -56.86 6.60
CA ALA A 538 -18.34 -55.88 6.83
C ALA A 538 -19.67 -56.31 6.20
N ALA A 539 -19.63 -56.83 4.96
CA ALA A 539 -20.82 -57.37 4.28
C ALA A 539 -21.43 -58.58 5.02
N SER A 540 -20.60 -59.49 5.54
CA SER A 540 -21.07 -60.61 6.36
C SER A 540 -21.73 -60.18 7.68
N MET A 541 -21.38 -59.00 8.20
CA MET A 541 -21.97 -58.40 9.40
C MET A 541 -23.22 -57.54 9.09
N GLY A 542 -23.73 -57.56 7.85
CA GLY A 542 -24.95 -56.85 7.45
C GLY A 542 -24.75 -55.40 7.00
N ILE A 543 -23.51 -54.91 6.93
CA ILE A 543 -23.19 -53.58 6.40
C ILE A 543 -23.12 -53.66 4.87
N ASN A 544 -23.91 -52.87 4.14
CA ASN A 544 -23.85 -52.85 2.68
C ASN A 544 -22.69 -51.96 2.17
N PRO A 545 -21.57 -52.51 1.65
CA PRO A 545 -20.40 -51.71 1.29
C PRO A 545 -20.69 -50.73 0.14
N ASP A 546 -21.55 -51.10 -0.81
CA ASP A 546 -21.93 -50.23 -1.93
C ASP A 546 -22.71 -49.01 -1.44
N ARG A 547 -23.57 -49.15 -0.42
CA ARG A 547 -24.27 -48.01 0.19
C ARG A 547 -23.30 -47.09 0.92
N ILE A 548 -22.31 -47.65 1.62
CA ILE A 548 -21.30 -46.86 2.35
C ILE A 548 -20.40 -46.08 1.39
N ASN A 549 -19.96 -46.71 0.30
CA ASN A 549 -19.17 -46.04 -0.75
C ASN A 549 -19.97 -44.90 -1.39
N MET A 550 -21.24 -45.15 -1.75
CA MET A 550 -22.13 -44.12 -2.29
C MET A 550 -22.30 -42.93 -1.34
N LEU A 551 -22.59 -43.18 -0.06
CA LEU A 551 -22.76 -42.11 0.93
C LEU A 551 -21.46 -41.34 1.17
N THR A 552 -20.33 -42.04 1.19
CA THR A 552 -19.00 -41.44 1.37
C THR A 552 -18.62 -40.56 0.17
N PHE A 553 -18.88 -41.04 -1.05
CA PHE A 553 -18.65 -40.28 -2.27
C PHE A 553 -19.54 -39.02 -2.29
N GLY A 554 -20.84 -39.19 -2.02
CA GLY A 554 -21.77 -38.06 -1.89
C GLY A 554 -21.32 -37.06 -0.83
N LEU A 555 -20.88 -37.52 0.35
CA LEU A 555 -20.39 -36.64 1.42
C LEU A 555 -19.17 -35.82 0.96
N GLY A 556 -18.21 -36.47 0.29
CA GLY A 556 -17.02 -35.80 -0.24
C GLY A 556 -17.36 -34.75 -1.30
N SER A 557 -18.24 -35.08 -2.25
CA SER A 557 -18.75 -34.13 -3.25
C SER A 557 -19.56 -33.00 -2.62
N GLY A 558 -20.38 -33.30 -1.61
CA GLY A 558 -21.17 -32.34 -0.83
C GLY A 558 -20.29 -31.27 -0.18
N ILE A 559 -19.22 -31.70 0.49
CA ILE A 559 -18.25 -30.79 1.12
C ILE A 559 -17.53 -29.95 0.06
N ALA A 560 -17.18 -30.54 -1.09
CA ALA A 560 -16.61 -29.80 -2.22
C ALA A 560 -17.56 -28.70 -2.74
N GLY A 561 -18.86 -28.95 -2.78
CA GLY A 561 -19.85 -27.92 -3.13
C GLY A 561 -19.87 -26.76 -2.14
N ILE A 562 -19.74 -27.04 -0.85
CA ILE A 562 -19.65 -25.98 0.17
C ILE A 562 -18.34 -25.19 0.02
N ALA A 563 -17.24 -25.87 -0.25
CA ALA A 563 -15.97 -25.23 -0.60
C ALA A 563 -16.15 -24.30 -1.81
N GLY A 564 -16.92 -24.73 -2.80
CA GLY A 564 -17.30 -23.95 -3.97
C GLY A 564 -17.99 -22.62 -3.64
N VAL A 565 -18.97 -22.63 -2.74
CA VAL A 565 -19.65 -21.39 -2.31
C VAL A 565 -18.66 -20.43 -1.63
N ALA A 566 -17.81 -20.96 -0.73
CA ALA A 566 -16.85 -20.15 0.00
C ALA A 566 -15.75 -19.58 -0.91
N ILE A 567 -15.22 -20.40 -1.81
CA ILE A 567 -14.24 -20.01 -2.82
C ILE A 567 -14.85 -19.01 -3.81
N GLY A 568 -16.11 -19.17 -4.19
CA GLY A 568 -16.84 -18.24 -5.06
C GLY A 568 -17.04 -16.86 -4.46
N LEU A 569 -17.06 -16.72 -3.12
CA LEU A 569 -17.09 -15.42 -2.46
C LEU A 569 -15.72 -14.73 -2.50
N TYR A 570 -14.64 -15.52 -2.50
CA TYR A 570 -13.27 -15.02 -2.55
C TYR A 570 -12.76 -14.78 -3.97
N ALA A 571 -13.15 -15.63 -4.91
CA ALA A 571 -12.72 -15.63 -6.30
C ALA A 571 -13.93 -15.68 -7.24
N LYS A 572 -13.76 -15.25 -8.49
CA LYS A 572 -14.87 -15.15 -9.45
C LYS A 572 -15.38 -16.53 -9.86
N VAL A 573 -16.71 -16.70 -9.97
CA VAL A 573 -17.29 -17.98 -10.40
C VAL A 573 -17.14 -18.12 -11.92
N THR A 574 -16.36 -19.11 -12.35
CA THR A 574 -16.13 -19.44 -13.77
C THR A 574 -16.34 -20.94 -14.01
N SER A 575 -16.63 -21.30 -15.25
CA SER A 575 -16.80 -22.70 -15.66
C SER A 575 -15.49 -23.52 -15.65
N GLU A 576 -14.36 -22.87 -15.41
CA GLU A 576 -13.03 -23.49 -15.37
C GLU A 576 -12.40 -23.42 -13.96
N MET A 577 -13.08 -22.76 -13.00
CA MET A 577 -12.61 -22.62 -11.62
C MET A 577 -12.22 -23.95 -10.98
N GLY A 578 -12.91 -25.05 -11.32
CA GLY A 578 -12.57 -26.38 -10.82
C GLY A 578 -11.13 -26.82 -11.14
N GLN A 579 -10.59 -26.42 -12.30
CA GLN A 579 -9.22 -26.76 -12.71
C GLN A 579 -8.16 -26.03 -11.89
N ASP A 580 -8.44 -24.79 -11.49
CA ASP A 580 -7.52 -23.98 -10.69
C ASP A 580 -7.27 -24.61 -9.31
N TYR A 581 -8.26 -25.29 -8.74
CA TYR A 581 -8.19 -25.85 -7.40
C TYR A 581 -7.96 -27.37 -7.35
N ILE A 582 -8.24 -28.13 -8.41
CA ILE A 582 -8.10 -29.60 -8.38
C ILE A 582 -6.65 -30.03 -8.18
N VAL A 583 -5.71 -29.38 -8.87
CA VAL A 583 -4.27 -29.69 -8.78
C VAL A 583 -3.78 -29.42 -7.35
N GLN A 584 -4.11 -28.25 -6.79
CA GLN A 584 -3.74 -27.85 -5.43
C GLN A 584 -4.38 -28.76 -4.37
N SER A 585 -5.64 -29.16 -4.56
CA SER A 585 -6.34 -30.09 -3.69
C SER A 585 -5.68 -31.47 -3.70
N PHE A 586 -5.32 -31.97 -4.88
CA PHE A 586 -4.63 -33.25 -5.01
C PHE A 586 -3.23 -33.21 -4.37
N MET A 587 -2.44 -32.17 -4.66
CA MET A 587 -1.12 -31.96 -4.05
C MET A 587 -1.23 -31.93 -2.52
N THR A 588 -2.22 -31.21 -1.98
CA THR A 588 -2.51 -31.15 -0.55
C THR A 588 -2.75 -32.54 0.07
N VAL A 589 -3.58 -33.37 -0.56
CA VAL A 589 -3.89 -34.73 -0.07
C VAL A 589 -2.68 -35.65 -0.17
N VAL A 590 -1.95 -35.61 -1.28
CA VAL A 590 -0.79 -36.49 -1.51
C VAL A 590 0.35 -36.15 -0.56
N VAL A 591 0.66 -34.86 -0.42
CA VAL A 591 1.66 -34.35 0.52
C VAL A 591 1.24 -34.68 1.96
N GLY A 592 -0.01 -34.44 2.31
CA GLY A 592 -0.53 -34.71 3.66
C GLY A 592 -0.50 -36.18 4.05
N GLY A 593 -0.71 -37.07 3.08
CA GLY A 593 -0.91 -38.50 3.30
C GLY A 593 -2.34 -38.88 2.97
N VAL A 594 -2.47 -39.77 1.97
CA VAL A 594 -3.75 -40.23 1.44
C VAL A 594 -4.60 -40.84 2.55
N GLY A 595 -5.86 -40.42 2.66
CA GLY A 595 -6.83 -40.99 3.60
C GLY A 595 -6.61 -40.65 5.07
N ASN A 596 -5.74 -39.69 5.38
CA ASN A 596 -5.63 -39.11 6.72
C ASN A 596 -6.02 -37.62 6.69
N ILE A 597 -7.03 -37.25 7.48
CA ILE A 597 -7.54 -35.87 7.52
C ILE A 597 -6.57 -34.93 8.23
N TRP A 598 -5.91 -35.40 9.28
CA TRP A 598 -4.80 -34.65 9.89
C TRP A 598 -3.67 -34.48 8.88
N GLY A 599 -3.45 -35.50 8.05
CA GLY A 599 -2.56 -35.42 6.90
C GLY A 599 -2.98 -34.28 5.96
N ALA A 600 -4.22 -34.26 5.50
CA ALA A 600 -4.76 -33.22 4.63
C ALA A 600 -4.67 -31.81 5.25
N LEU A 601 -4.89 -31.65 6.56
CA LEU A 601 -4.73 -30.37 7.25
C LEU A 601 -3.27 -29.89 7.25
N VAL A 602 -2.32 -30.76 7.62
CA VAL A 602 -0.89 -30.40 7.63
C VAL A 602 -0.38 -30.21 6.19
N GLY A 603 -0.86 -31.00 5.24
CA GLY A 603 -0.59 -30.86 3.82
C GLY A 603 -1.06 -29.50 3.29
N ALA A 604 -2.27 -29.08 3.65
CA ALA A 604 -2.83 -27.80 3.22
C ALA A 604 -2.06 -26.62 3.83
N ALA A 605 -1.70 -26.73 5.12
CA ALA A 605 -0.85 -25.76 5.80
C ALA A 605 0.52 -25.64 5.15
N MET A 606 1.17 -26.76 4.82
CA MET A 606 2.49 -26.75 4.19
C MET A 606 2.43 -26.22 2.75
N VAL A 607 1.49 -26.68 1.93
CA VAL A 607 1.32 -26.22 0.55
C VAL A 607 0.95 -24.74 0.51
N GLY A 608 -0.01 -24.30 1.33
CA GLY A 608 -0.43 -22.90 1.40
C GLY A 608 0.69 -21.97 1.88
N SER A 609 1.40 -22.35 2.94
CA SER A 609 2.51 -21.54 3.49
C SER A 609 3.69 -21.47 2.53
N LEU A 610 4.06 -22.60 1.92
CA LEU A 610 5.14 -22.63 0.95
C LEU A 610 4.79 -21.80 -0.29
N GLN A 611 3.53 -21.82 -0.73
CA GLN A 611 3.11 -21.04 -1.89
C GLN A 611 3.27 -19.55 -1.63
N LYS A 612 2.75 -19.07 -0.49
CA LYS A 612 2.90 -17.67 -0.08
C LYS A 612 4.34 -17.27 0.19
N GLY A 613 5.16 -18.17 0.74
CA GLY A 613 6.60 -17.96 0.87
C GLY A 613 7.30 -17.78 -0.47
N ILE A 614 7.01 -18.63 -1.45
CA ILE A 614 7.60 -18.51 -2.80
C ILE A 614 7.14 -17.22 -3.49
N GLU A 615 5.85 -16.87 -3.40
CA GLU A 615 5.30 -15.61 -3.92
C GLU A 615 5.98 -14.39 -3.27
N TRP A 616 6.28 -14.46 -1.96
CA TRP A 616 6.98 -13.39 -1.24
C TRP A 616 8.42 -13.18 -1.72
N PHE A 617 9.16 -14.26 -1.98
CA PHE A 617 10.53 -14.17 -2.53
C PHE A 617 10.57 -13.81 -4.01
N ASN A 618 9.50 -14.05 -4.77
CA ASN A 618 9.42 -13.72 -6.19
C ASN A 618 8.10 -13.00 -6.56
N PRO A 619 7.92 -11.74 -6.12
CA PRO A 619 6.66 -11.02 -6.32
C PRO A 619 6.31 -10.76 -7.79
N SER A 620 7.31 -10.72 -8.68
CA SER A 620 7.14 -10.40 -10.10
C SER A 620 6.69 -11.59 -10.95
N ASN A 621 6.78 -12.83 -10.45
CA ASN A 621 6.43 -14.02 -11.22
C ASN A 621 5.62 -15.04 -10.40
N THR A 622 4.32 -14.77 -10.23
CA THR A 622 3.39 -15.66 -9.51
C THR A 622 3.21 -17.02 -10.19
N LEU A 623 3.41 -17.11 -11.51
CA LEU A 623 3.36 -18.39 -12.24
C LEU A 623 4.52 -19.32 -11.84
N ALA A 624 5.70 -18.76 -11.54
CA ALA A 624 6.83 -19.54 -11.05
C ALA A 624 6.51 -20.23 -9.71
N ALA A 625 5.65 -19.65 -8.87
CA ALA A 625 5.23 -20.26 -7.62
C ALA A 625 4.54 -21.62 -7.84
N GLN A 626 3.70 -21.74 -8.86
CA GLN A 626 3.05 -23.02 -9.21
C GLN A 626 4.08 -24.05 -9.69
N THR A 627 5.02 -23.64 -10.55
CA THR A 627 6.08 -24.54 -11.05
C THR A 627 6.96 -25.05 -9.91
N TYR A 628 7.43 -24.15 -9.03
CA TYR A 628 8.24 -24.53 -7.87
C TYR A 628 7.46 -25.40 -6.89
N MET A 629 6.16 -25.15 -6.71
CA MET A 629 5.31 -25.99 -5.87
C MET A 629 5.21 -27.42 -6.43
N ILE A 630 5.02 -27.60 -7.74
CA ILE A 630 4.97 -28.92 -8.37
C ILE A 630 6.30 -29.65 -8.19
N LEU A 631 7.42 -28.98 -8.46
CA LEU A 631 8.77 -29.55 -8.25
C LEU A 631 9.00 -29.94 -6.79
N PHE A 632 8.62 -29.08 -5.85
CA PHE A 632 8.69 -29.37 -4.42
C PHE A 632 7.88 -30.63 -4.07
N VAL A 633 6.64 -30.74 -4.55
CA VAL A 633 5.80 -31.91 -4.26
C VAL A 633 6.37 -33.19 -4.88
N ILE A 634 6.88 -33.12 -6.10
CA ILE A 634 7.56 -34.27 -6.74
C ILE A 634 8.75 -34.73 -5.88
N LEU A 635 9.63 -33.80 -5.49
CA LEU A 635 10.78 -34.12 -4.63
C LEU A 635 10.32 -34.64 -3.26
N PHE A 636 9.32 -34.00 -2.66
CA PHE A 636 8.76 -34.40 -1.37
C PHE A 636 8.24 -35.84 -1.41
N ILE A 637 7.47 -36.21 -2.43
CA ILE A 637 6.93 -37.56 -2.60
C ILE A 637 8.06 -38.59 -2.79
N GLN A 638 9.13 -38.24 -3.51
CA GLN A 638 10.29 -39.13 -3.67
C GLN A 638 10.94 -39.48 -2.33
N PHE A 639 11.02 -38.53 -1.39
CA PHE A 639 11.56 -38.77 -0.05
C PHE A 639 10.52 -39.33 0.94
N ARG A 640 9.24 -38.96 0.78
CA ARG A 640 8.12 -39.32 1.66
C ARG A 640 6.93 -39.82 0.83
N PRO A 641 7.00 -41.04 0.25
CA PRO A 641 5.98 -41.55 -0.66
C PRO A 641 4.62 -41.79 0.00
N ARG A 642 4.58 -41.90 1.33
CA ARG A 642 3.34 -42.06 2.14
C ARG A 642 2.76 -40.74 2.65
N GLY A 643 3.33 -39.59 2.26
CA GLY A 643 2.98 -38.27 2.77
C GLY A 643 3.55 -37.97 4.17
N ILE A 644 3.17 -36.83 4.75
CA ILE A 644 3.60 -36.39 6.08
C ILE A 644 3.08 -37.34 7.15
N ILE A 645 1.80 -37.70 7.10
CA ILE A 645 1.13 -38.55 8.08
C ILE A 645 0.62 -39.82 7.38
N ALA A 646 1.37 -40.91 7.52
CA ALA A 646 0.98 -42.21 7.00
C ALA A 646 -0.18 -42.82 7.80
N LEU A 647 -1.12 -43.50 7.10
CA LEU A 647 -2.10 -44.40 7.72
C LEU A 647 -1.36 -45.56 8.42
N LYS A 648 -1.66 -45.80 9.70
CA LYS A 648 -1.19 -46.98 10.44
C LYS A 648 -2.22 -48.10 10.33
N GLY A 649 -1.84 -49.23 9.71
CA GLY A 649 -2.65 -50.45 9.65
C GLY A 649 -2.13 -51.46 8.61
N ARG A 650 -2.51 -52.75 8.75
CA ARG A 650 -2.11 -53.87 7.86
C ARG A 650 -2.47 -53.67 6.38
N ALA A 651 -3.32 -52.71 6.04
CA ALA A 651 -3.64 -52.31 4.66
C ALA A 651 -2.51 -51.53 3.96
N ALA A 652 -1.47 -51.09 4.69
CA ALA A 652 -0.30 -50.42 4.12
C ALA A 652 0.79 -51.38 3.62
N GLU A 653 0.61 -52.69 3.84
CA GLU A 653 1.56 -53.78 3.52
C GLU A 653 1.04 -54.74 2.43
N ALA A 654 -0.12 -54.47 1.84
CA ALA A 654 -0.66 -55.14 0.65
C ALA A 654 -0.65 -54.18 -0.53
#